data_AF-A0A437C152-F1
#
_entry.id   AF-A0A437C152-F1
#
_cell.length_a   1.000
_cell.length_b   1.000
_cell.length_c   1.000
_cell.angle_alpha   90.00
_cell.angle_beta   90.00
_cell.angle_gamma   90.00
#
_symmetry.space_group_name_H-M   'P 1'
#
loop_
_entity.id
_entity.type
_entity.pdbx_description
1 polymer ?
#
loop_
_entity_poly.entity_id
_entity_poly.type
_entity_poly.pdbx_seq_one_letter_code
_entity_poly.pdbx_strand_id
1 'polypeptide(L)'
;MALRVILLLSVGGVVGWEENKLLSVEECCNLGRATAIREHDCAAQKVLTSAMCSIIQEQCCRASAGKMACKGGIKTARGQGACERAFFTGFDWQTLISQICCDCCTLGLMVAKNGWSCDFRGLQLEKQCSDAAKSCCDQPKEIQPTVRVPEVPKIFTTTSPPLMTRSCRDANCSQLCLENGMCACRDGFQMKMDGVTCQDIDECQTGRHNCSPGQVCLNTDGSFHCKPRCGAGYVLTAENHCEDIDECAFGTHDCEANFVCLNTAGSFHCEPKNACKDGFIQDSTGSCVDINECLTRTDACQPDQFCINSEGSYTCRSSTDDCKHGYQLTPDGSRCEDVNECLTSSHNCAPGEICLNTEGSFHCQSNCAPGFHFTPENKCKDIDECALWTHNCEANFVCINTVGSYRCQPKKGCETGYVQGSAGNCIDVDECLTGNLCGSRACVNTEGSYHCECQNGFMYSRVSKKCEDIDECALWTTCGDGYILDSAGKCIDVNECVTHAHPCRPGQACINTVGSFYCRSVVASCARGYHLNADGTHCEDVDECVLHNMCGGHGSCVNTEGSYRCECQSGFTFNSISKLCEDINECRHYSGRLCAHKCENTEGSYQCSCIKGFKLAENGKNCEDVNECEASPCSQECANVYGSYQCYCRRGYELNDIDGITCEDIDECAIPNVCSYRCVNTVGGFNCTCPSSGYRLGPDGRSCQDVDECAAGTHTCSAAENCFNIHGGFRCLYFDCPPNFRRATSGSQTETSVFVRCIKSCKRHDTDCANDPVLVITSTVLSLPTLRKLEEPEDIAVLRTAAAAKADLLPDEPQVYFDIQATDEQYSFDVVKRSQHGMILGVIRQVKPILGPRELVLEVTVNYVQSGVISQQNIVIIHVYISEL
;
A
#
# COMPACT_ATOMS: atom_id res chain seq x y z
N MET A 1 -56.32 16.20 1.03
CA MET A 1 -57.36 15.69 1.95
C MET A 1 -56.84 14.44 2.63
N ALA A 2 -57.23 14.19 3.88
CA ALA A 2 -56.76 13.03 4.66
C ALA A 2 -57.59 11.77 4.40
N LEU A 3 -56.97 10.60 4.48
CA LEU A 3 -57.65 9.36 4.88
C LEU A 3 -56.87 8.70 6.02
N ARG A 4 -57.59 8.15 7.00
CA ARG A 4 -57.05 7.62 8.26
C ARG A 4 -57.20 6.10 8.33
N VAL A 5 -56.19 5.47 8.93
CA VAL A 5 -56.27 4.36 9.91
C VAL A 5 -57.07 3.11 9.54
N ILE A 6 -56.38 1.97 9.54
CA ILE A 6 -56.87 0.76 10.21
C ILE A 6 -55.83 0.35 11.27
N LEU A 7 -56.31 0.02 12.46
CA LEU A 7 -55.52 -0.34 13.65
C LEU A 7 -56.04 -1.69 14.14
N LEU A 8 -55.16 -2.66 14.36
CA LEU A 8 -55.48 -3.90 15.07
C LEU A 8 -54.50 -4.08 16.24
N LEU A 9 -55.03 -4.49 17.39
CA LEU A 9 -54.33 -4.57 18.68
C LEU A 9 -54.51 -5.94 19.33
N SER A 10 -53.61 -6.25 20.28
CA SER A 10 -53.69 -7.33 21.30
C SER A 10 -53.46 -8.77 20.76
N VAL A 11 -52.82 -9.74 21.44
CA VAL A 11 -52.11 -9.85 22.75
C VAL A 11 -50.86 -10.74 22.48
N GLY A 12 -49.69 -10.65 23.13
CA GLY A 12 -49.20 -9.77 24.20
C GLY A 12 -48.43 -10.57 25.29
N GLY A 13 -47.13 -10.31 25.49
CA GLY A 13 -46.27 -11.07 26.41
C GLY A 13 -44.97 -10.34 26.76
N VAL A 14 -44.69 -10.18 28.05
CA VAL A 14 -43.56 -9.41 28.60
C VAL A 14 -42.29 -10.26 28.62
N VAL A 15 -41.22 -9.76 28.00
CA VAL A 15 -39.83 -10.09 28.31
C VAL A 15 -39.07 -8.76 28.40
N GLY A 16 -38.13 -8.65 29.34
CA GLY A 16 -37.55 -7.37 29.75
C GLY A 16 -36.80 -6.63 28.63
N TRP A 17 -36.86 -5.30 28.67
CA TRP A 17 -35.89 -4.45 27.99
C TRP A 17 -34.54 -4.57 28.70
N GLU A 18 -33.58 -5.24 28.09
CA GLU A 18 -32.18 -4.86 28.23
C GLU A 18 -31.89 -3.71 27.26
N GLU A 19 -31.08 -2.75 27.70
CA GLU A 19 -30.76 -1.56 26.92
C GLU A 19 -29.94 -1.92 25.68
N ASN A 20 -30.34 -1.43 24.50
CA ASN A 20 -29.58 -1.55 23.26
C ASN A 20 -28.28 -0.73 23.34
N LYS A 21 -27.25 -1.30 23.96
CA LYS A 21 -25.89 -0.77 23.97
C LYS A 21 -25.32 -0.89 22.55
N LEU A 22 -25.00 0.24 21.90
CA LEU A 22 -24.21 0.19 20.66
C LEU A 22 -22.85 -0.43 20.97
N LEU A 23 -22.47 -1.47 20.24
CA LEU A 23 -21.11 -2.00 20.27
C LEU A 23 -20.15 -0.98 19.68
N SER A 24 -18.96 -0.88 20.28
CA SER A 24 -17.85 -0.11 19.73
C SER A 24 -17.29 -0.75 18.45
N VAL A 25 -16.59 0.06 17.65
CA VAL A 25 -15.87 -0.39 16.43
C VAL A 25 -14.92 -1.55 16.75
N GLU A 26 -14.23 -1.50 17.90
CA GLU A 26 -13.31 -2.55 18.30
C GLU A 26 -14.03 -3.85 18.72
N GLU A 27 -15.13 -3.78 19.48
CA GLU A 27 -15.94 -4.96 19.81
C GLU A 27 -16.51 -5.62 18.54
N CYS A 28 -16.98 -4.82 17.57
CA CYS A 28 -17.39 -5.31 16.25
C CYS A 28 -16.21 -5.99 15.52
N CYS A 29 -15.05 -5.35 15.43
CA CYS A 29 -13.88 -5.91 14.75
C CYS A 29 -13.38 -7.21 15.42
N ASN A 30 -13.39 -7.27 16.74
CA ASN A 30 -13.01 -8.44 17.52
C ASN A 30 -14.03 -9.59 17.36
N LEU A 31 -15.33 -9.30 17.23
CA LEU A 31 -16.32 -10.31 16.87
C LEU A 31 -16.05 -10.89 15.46
N GLY A 32 -15.74 -10.03 14.48
CA GLY A 32 -15.33 -10.44 13.13
C GLY A 32 -14.08 -11.31 13.11
N ARG A 33 -13.03 -10.93 13.85
CA ARG A 33 -11.82 -11.75 14.07
C ARG A 33 -12.16 -13.11 14.71
N ALA A 34 -13.08 -13.14 15.67
CA ALA A 34 -13.52 -14.36 16.33
C ALA A 34 -14.41 -15.26 15.44
N THR A 35 -15.10 -14.71 14.43
CA THR A 35 -15.78 -15.48 13.38
C THR A 35 -14.76 -16.12 12.43
N ALA A 36 -13.74 -15.37 11.98
CA ALA A 36 -12.69 -15.89 11.11
C ALA A 36 -11.97 -17.12 11.70
N ILE A 37 -11.78 -17.16 13.02
CA ILE A 37 -11.15 -18.28 13.74
C ILE A 37 -12.09 -19.51 13.86
N ARG A 38 -13.42 -19.33 13.80
CA ARG A 38 -14.41 -20.38 14.11
C ARG A 38 -15.11 -20.99 12.90
N GLU A 39 -15.54 -20.18 11.93
CA GLU A 39 -16.45 -20.64 10.86
C GLU A 39 -15.88 -20.47 9.44
N HIS A 40 -14.74 -19.79 9.27
CA HIS A 40 -14.00 -19.54 8.01
C HIS A 40 -14.76 -18.78 6.91
N ASP A 41 -16.09 -18.76 6.96
CA ASP A 41 -17.00 -17.97 6.14
C ASP A 41 -17.30 -16.62 6.80
N CYS A 42 -16.92 -15.53 6.15
CA CYS A 42 -17.17 -14.17 6.63
C CYS A 42 -18.53 -13.59 6.17
N ALA A 43 -19.29 -14.31 5.33
CA ALA A 43 -20.65 -13.95 4.93
C ALA A 43 -21.71 -14.57 5.87
N ALA A 44 -21.37 -15.63 6.59
CA ALA A 44 -22.25 -16.29 7.55
C ALA A 44 -22.30 -15.57 8.92
N GLN A 45 -22.96 -14.41 9.01
CA GLN A 45 -23.20 -13.74 10.30
C GLN A 45 -24.69 -13.47 10.57
N LYS A 46 -25.10 -13.72 11.83
CA LYS A 46 -26.46 -13.42 12.32
C LYS A 46 -26.62 -11.93 12.56
N VAL A 47 -27.69 -11.38 11.98
CA VAL A 47 -28.13 -9.97 12.14
C VAL A 47 -28.19 -9.56 13.61
N LEU A 48 -27.38 -8.59 14.02
CA LEU A 48 -27.54 -7.86 15.29
C LEU A 48 -26.82 -6.50 15.31
N THR A 49 -27.52 -5.50 15.88
CA THR A 49 -27.06 -4.18 16.37
C THR A 49 -26.81 -3.01 15.40
N SER A 50 -26.05 -3.11 14.30
CA SER A 50 -25.85 -1.96 13.39
C SER A 50 -25.26 -2.34 12.02
N ALA A 51 -25.66 -1.64 10.95
CA ALA A 51 -25.06 -1.77 9.62
C ALA A 51 -23.54 -1.45 9.63
N MET A 52 -23.14 -0.45 10.42
CA MET A 52 -21.72 -0.10 10.62
C MET A 52 -20.95 -1.27 11.25
N CYS A 53 -21.52 -1.90 12.28
CA CYS A 53 -20.92 -3.04 12.97
C CYS A 53 -20.78 -4.26 12.05
N SER A 54 -21.77 -4.51 11.18
CA SER A 54 -21.73 -5.58 10.18
C SER A 54 -20.60 -5.41 9.18
N ILE A 55 -20.38 -4.19 8.66
CA ILE A 55 -19.28 -3.89 7.74
C ILE A 55 -17.93 -4.10 8.43
N ILE A 56 -17.78 -3.59 9.66
CA ILE A 56 -16.55 -3.74 10.45
C ILE A 56 -16.25 -5.22 10.74
N GLN A 57 -17.27 -6.00 11.10
CA GLN A 57 -17.15 -7.44 11.34
C GLN A 57 -16.68 -8.18 10.08
N GLU A 58 -17.27 -7.91 8.93
CA GLU A 58 -16.89 -8.55 7.66
C GLU A 58 -15.45 -8.23 7.27
N GLN A 59 -15.06 -6.94 7.30
CA GLN A 59 -13.71 -6.52 6.91
C GLN A 59 -12.64 -7.07 7.87
N CYS A 60 -12.88 -7.03 9.19
CA CYS A 60 -11.98 -7.62 10.17
C CYS A 60 -11.92 -9.16 10.10
N CYS A 61 -13.02 -9.82 9.70
CA CYS A 61 -13.05 -11.25 9.43
C CYS A 61 -12.19 -11.59 8.21
N ARG A 62 -12.41 -10.94 7.06
CA ARG A 62 -11.66 -11.15 5.81
C ARG A 62 -10.15 -10.92 6.01
N ALA A 63 -9.77 -9.83 6.67
CA ALA A 63 -8.37 -9.54 6.96
C ALA A 63 -7.71 -10.57 7.89
N SER A 64 -8.44 -11.08 8.90
CA SER A 64 -7.94 -12.11 9.81
C SER A 64 -7.79 -13.47 9.12
N ALA A 65 -8.79 -13.88 8.33
CA ALA A 65 -8.76 -15.12 7.56
C ALA A 65 -7.63 -15.11 6.50
N GLY A 66 -7.45 -14.01 5.76
CA GLY A 66 -6.34 -13.85 4.82
C GLY A 66 -4.96 -13.95 5.49
N LYS A 67 -4.80 -13.38 6.69
CA LYS A 67 -3.55 -13.49 7.47
C LYS A 67 -3.29 -14.91 7.99
N MET A 68 -4.33 -15.71 8.23
CA MET A 68 -4.19 -17.13 8.59
C MET A 68 -3.86 -17.99 7.36
N ALA A 69 -4.53 -17.76 6.23
CA ALA A 69 -4.24 -18.38 4.94
C ALA A 69 -2.76 -18.17 4.52
N CYS A 70 -2.29 -16.92 4.53
CA CYS A 70 -0.90 -16.58 4.20
C CYS A 70 0.14 -17.30 5.12
N LYS A 71 -0.16 -17.42 6.43
CA LYS A 71 0.66 -18.21 7.36
C LYS A 71 0.65 -19.71 7.05
N GLY A 72 -0.48 -20.24 6.55
CA GLY A 72 -0.57 -21.60 6.01
C GLY A 72 0.38 -21.79 4.83
N GLY A 73 0.32 -20.88 3.86
CA GLY A 73 1.24 -20.82 2.71
C GLY A 73 2.72 -20.88 3.10
N ILE A 74 3.16 -19.98 3.98
CA ILE A 74 4.53 -19.92 4.51
C ILE A 74 4.94 -21.23 5.20
N LYS A 75 4.01 -21.89 5.91
CA LYS A 75 4.27 -23.18 6.58
C LYS A 75 4.44 -24.32 5.56
N THR A 76 3.62 -24.35 4.51
CA THR A 76 3.73 -25.35 3.43
C THR A 76 5.04 -25.17 2.65
N ALA A 77 5.40 -23.94 2.28
CA ALA A 77 6.67 -23.63 1.63
C ALA A 77 7.89 -24.15 2.41
N ARG A 78 7.93 -23.88 3.72
CA ARG A 78 9.01 -24.35 4.62
C ARG A 78 9.01 -25.87 4.88
N GLY A 79 7.87 -26.54 4.74
CA GLY A 79 7.73 -27.97 5.04
C GLY A 79 7.86 -28.90 3.84
N GLN A 80 7.41 -28.46 2.66
CA GLN A 80 7.30 -29.29 1.44
C GLN A 80 8.07 -28.71 0.24
N GLY A 81 8.38 -27.41 0.24
CA GLY A 81 9.07 -26.75 -0.88
C GLY A 81 8.27 -26.63 -2.18
N ALA A 82 6.98 -26.97 -2.15
CA ALA A 82 6.05 -26.92 -3.28
C ALA A 82 4.75 -26.21 -2.85
N CYS A 83 4.12 -25.50 -3.80
CA CYS A 83 3.08 -24.52 -3.52
C CYS A 83 1.84 -24.69 -4.42
N GLU A 84 1.61 -25.91 -4.90
CA GLU A 84 0.42 -26.23 -5.70
C GLU A 84 -0.87 -25.96 -4.91
N ARG A 85 -1.91 -25.43 -5.58
CA ARG A 85 -3.19 -25.03 -4.96
C ARG A 85 -3.88 -26.18 -4.20
N ALA A 86 -3.57 -27.43 -4.55
CA ALA A 86 -4.05 -28.64 -3.87
C ALA A 86 -3.56 -28.80 -2.42
N PHE A 87 -2.51 -28.08 -1.99
CA PHE A 87 -2.01 -28.11 -0.61
C PHE A 87 -2.74 -27.16 0.34
N PHE A 88 -3.73 -26.39 -0.14
CA PHE A 88 -4.45 -25.38 0.63
C PHE A 88 -5.96 -25.68 0.67
N THR A 89 -6.56 -25.53 1.85
CA THR A 89 -8.00 -25.72 2.07
C THR A 89 -8.64 -24.41 2.51
N GLY A 90 -9.83 -24.09 1.97
CA GLY A 90 -10.55 -22.85 2.24
C GLY A 90 -11.36 -22.39 1.02
N PHE A 91 -11.92 -21.19 1.09
CA PHE A 91 -12.54 -20.53 -0.07
C PHE A 91 -11.49 -20.16 -1.13
N ASP A 92 -11.90 -19.98 -2.39
CA ASP A 92 -10.97 -19.75 -3.50
C ASP A 92 -9.96 -18.62 -3.23
N TRP A 93 -10.42 -17.47 -2.72
CA TRP A 93 -9.55 -16.35 -2.36
C TRP A 93 -8.58 -16.66 -1.20
N GLN A 94 -8.96 -17.54 -0.27
CA GLN A 94 -8.08 -17.99 0.82
C GLN A 94 -7.02 -18.97 0.29
N THR A 95 -7.38 -19.87 -0.63
CA THR A 95 -6.41 -20.76 -1.29
C THR A 95 -5.43 -19.97 -2.15
N LEU A 96 -5.88 -18.91 -2.83
CA LEU A 96 -5.05 -18.01 -3.62
C LEU A 96 -4.04 -17.25 -2.76
N ILE A 97 -4.46 -16.66 -1.63
CA ILE A 97 -3.54 -16.01 -0.67
C ILE A 97 -2.53 -17.01 -0.08
N SER A 98 -2.98 -18.23 0.23
CA SER A 98 -2.09 -19.29 0.72
C SER A 98 -1.05 -19.68 -0.33
N GLN A 99 -1.44 -19.79 -1.59
CA GLN A 99 -0.55 -20.07 -2.71
C GLN A 99 0.47 -18.94 -2.92
N ILE A 100 0.03 -17.68 -3.05
CA ILE A 100 0.90 -16.51 -3.22
C ILE A 100 1.94 -16.43 -2.08
N CYS A 101 1.51 -16.54 -0.82
CA CYS A 101 2.44 -16.51 0.31
C CYS A 101 3.35 -17.74 0.40
N CYS A 102 2.98 -18.87 -0.21
CA CYS A 102 3.86 -20.02 -0.36
C CYS A 102 4.93 -19.76 -1.43
N ASP A 103 4.53 -19.36 -2.65
CA ASP A 103 5.41 -19.10 -3.78
C ASP A 103 6.44 -17.98 -3.48
N CYS A 104 6.00 -16.93 -2.78
CA CYS A 104 6.90 -15.87 -2.35
C CYS A 104 7.85 -16.35 -1.22
N CYS A 105 7.39 -17.22 -0.32
CA CYS A 105 8.25 -17.83 0.69
C CYS A 105 9.30 -18.77 0.08
N THR A 106 8.97 -19.58 -0.93
CA THR A 106 9.95 -20.42 -1.64
C THR A 106 10.96 -19.57 -2.42
N LEU A 107 10.54 -18.46 -3.04
CA LEU A 107 11.46 -17.46 -3.60
C LEU A 107 12.45 -16.96 -2.53
N GLY A 108 11.96 -16.59 -1.34
CA GLY A 108 12.79 -16.19 -0.20
C GLY A 108 13.81 -17.25 0.23
N LEU A 109 13.39 -18.52 0.31
CA LEU A 109 14.28 -19.65 0.62
C LEU A 109 15.34 -19.87 -0.46
N MET A 110 15.02 -19.66 -1.75
CA MET A 110 15.99 -19.76 -2.85
C MET A 110 17.02 -18.63 -2.81
N VAL A 111 16.59 -17.40 -2.53
CA VAL A 111 17.46 -16.21 -2.38
C VAL A 111 18.44 -16.41 -1.23
N ALA A 112 17.96 -16.86 -0.06
CA ALA A 112 18.81 -17.20 1.08
C ALA A 112 19.80 -18.34 0.77
N LYS A 113 19.34 -19.41 0.10
CA LYS A 113 20.19 -20.54 -0.31
C LYS A 113 21.32 -20.15 -1.27
N ASN A 114 21.09 -19.12 -2.10
CA ASN A 114 22.08 -18.60 -3.05
C ASN A 114 22.96 -17.48 -2.45
N GLY A 115 22.76 -17.11 -1.18
CA GLY A 115 23.55 -16.06 -0.51
C GLY A 115 23.27 -14.64 -1.01
N TRP A 116 22.09 -14.38 -1.56
CA TRP A 116 21.68 -13.07 -2.07
C TRP A 116 20.97 -12.24 -0.98
N SER A 117 20.91 -10.92 -1.18
CA SER A 117 20.27 -10.01 -0.22
C SER A 117 18.76 -10.26 -0.12
N CYS A 118 18.25 -10.34 1.12
CA CYS A 118 16.82 -10.43 1.42
C CYS A 118 16.07 -9.08 1.29
N ASP A 119 16.68 -8.07 0.67
CA ASP A 119 16.06 -6.76 0.44
C ASP A 119 15.42 -6.69 -0.96
N PHE A 120 14.16 -7.14 -1.05
CA PHE A 120 13.39 -7.28 -2.30
C PHE A 120 12.95 -5.94 -2.94
N ARG A 121 13.52 -4.81 -2.54
CA ARG A 121 13.11 -3.44 -2.97
C ARG A 121 13.19 -3.17 -4.48
N GLY A 122 13.90 -3.99 -5.26
CA GLY A 122 14.00 -3.85 -6.72
C GLY A 122 13.01 -4.70 -7.55
N LEU A 123 12.12 -5.48 -6.94
CA LEU A 123 11.32 -6.52 -7.62
C LEU A 123 9.83 -6.21 -7.79
N GLN A 124 9.34 -5.02 -7.40
CA GLN A 124 7.92 -4.61 -7.49
C GLN A 124 6.91 -5.65 -6.97
N LEU A 125 7.24 -6.37 -5.90
CA LEU A 125 6.35 -7.35 -5.28
C LEU A 125 5.27 -6.68 -4.42
N GLU A 126 4.04 -7.19 -4.47
CA GLU A 126 3.00 -6.80 -3.52
C GLU A 126 3.43 -7.01 -2.07
N LYS A 127 2.94 -6.15 -1.16
CA LYS A 127 3.34 -6.13 0.26
C LYS A 127 3.24 -7.51 0.94
N GLN A 128 2.15 -8.27 0.71
CA GLN A 128 1.96 -9.60 1.29
C GLN A 128 3.00 -10.61 0.79
N CYS A 129 3.34 -10.55 -0.50
CA CYS A 129 4.38 -11.38 -1.10
C CYS A 129 5.78 -11.00 -0.59
N SER A 130 6.08 -9.71 -0.52
CA SER A 130 7.34 -9.18 0.00
C SER A 130 7.57 -9.58 1.47
N ASP A 131 6.55 -9.45 2.32
CA ASP A 131 6.58 -9.88 3.72
C ASP A 131 6.81 -11.40 3.85
N ALA A 132 6.16 -12.22 3.00
CA ALA A 132 6.34 -13.67 2.98
C ALA A 132 7.73 -14.10 2.51
N ALA A 133 8.24 -13.49 1.44
CA ALA A 133 9.59 -13.75 0.91
C ALA A 133 10.67 -13.37 1.92
N LYS A 134 10.59 -12.17 2.50
CA LYS A 134 11.52 -11.70 3.52
C LYS A 134 11.50 -12.58 4.78
N SER A 135 10.31 -12.91 5.28
CA SER A 135 10.12 -13.83 6.42
C SER A 135 10.83 -15.18 6.22
N CYS A 136 10.86 -15.71 4.99
CA CYS A 136 11.51 -16.98 4.69
C CYS A 136 13.00 -16.85 4.32
N CYS A 137 13.42 -15.70 3.79
CA CYS A 137 14.82 -15.39 3.52
C CYS A 137 15.62 -15.13 4.81
N ASP A 138 15.03 -14.41 5.77
CA ASP A 138 15.67 -14.06 7.05
C ASP A 138 15.75 -15.25 8.04
N GLN A 139 14.99 -16.34 7.83
CA GLN A 139 14.94 -17.52 8.71
C GLN A 139 14.94 -18.87 7.96
N PRO A 140 16.04 -19.22 7.26
CA PRO A 140 16.16 -20.50 6.55
C PRO A 140 16.48 -21.63 7.54
N LYS A 141 15.45 -22.35 8.02
CA LYS A 141 15.64 -23.64 8.72
C LYS A 141 15.62 -24.79 7.72
N GLU A 142 16.47 -25.79 7.95
CA GLU A 142 16.71 -26.90 7.02
C GLU A 142 15.47 -27.78 6.76
N ILE A 143 15.38 -28.25 5.51
CA ILE A 143 14.42 -29.26 5.05
C ILE A 143 14.97 -30.64 5.42
N GLN A 144 14.25 -31.42 6.25
CA GLN A 144 14.51 -32.85 6.40
C GLN A 144 13.64 -33.66 5.42
N PRO A 145 14.22 -34.38 4.45
CA PRO A 145 13.45 -35.18 3.50
C PRO A 145 13.09 -36.54 4.10
N THR A 146 11.79 -36.85 4.18
CA THR A 146 11.30 -38.20 4.50
C THR A 146 10.43 -38.76 3.39
N VAL A 147 11.08 -39.29 2.35
CA VAL A 147 10.47 -40.23 1.41
C VAL A 147 11.03 -41.63 1.70
N ARG A 148 10.15 -42.59 1.98
CA ARG A 148 10.47 -44.03 1.85
C ARG A 148 9.46 -44.65 0.89
N VAL A 149 9.99 -45.20 -0.19
CA VAL A 149 9.24 -46.05 -1.13
C VAL A 149 9.25 -47.49 -0.59
N PRO A 150 8.09 -48.16 -0.45
CA PRO A 150 8.02 -49.61 -0.33
C PRO A 150 8.04 -50.28 -1.71
N GLU A 151 8.83 -51.34 -1.85
CA GLU A 151 9.00 -52.09 -3.10
C GLU A 151 7.76 -52.94 -3.48
N VAL A 152 7.62 -53.25 -4.76
CA VAL A 152 6.55 -54.10 -5.32
C VAL A 152 6.92 -55.59 -5.24
N PRO A 153 6.15 -56.44 -4.53
CA PRO A 153 6.27 -57.90 -4.66
C PRO A 153 5.54 -58.39 -5.93
N LYS A 154 6.12 -59.39 -6.59
CA LYS A 154 5.59 -59.96 -7.84
C LYS A 154 4.44 -60.95 -7.62
N ILE A 155 3.62 -61.05 -8.66
CA ILE A 155 2.46 -61.94 -8.82
C ILE A 155 2.77 -63.40 -8.48
N PHE A 156 1.86 -64.05 -7.74
CA PHE A 156 1.55 -65.47 -7.92
C PHE A 156 0.04 -65.70 -7.86
N THR A 157 -0.51 -66.31 -8.90
CA THR A 157 -1.88 -66.85 -8.92
C THR A 157 -1.86 -68.32 -8.52
N THR A 158 -2.93 -68.79 -7.84
CA THR A 158 -3.74 -69.99 -8.16
C THR A 158 -4.32 -70.72 -6.93
N THR A 159 -5.47 -71.38 -7.17
CA THR A 159 -6.13 -72.46 -6.40
C THR A 159 -6.99 -72.16 -5.17
N SER A 160 -8.14 -72.84 -5.17
CA SER A 160 -9.14 -73.08 -4.13
C SER A 160 -9.52 -74.57 -4.19
N PRO A 161 -10.42 -75.13 -3.34
CA PRO A 161 -10.52 -75.18 -1.87
C PRO A 161 -10.22 -76.66 -1.43
N PRO A 162 -11.00 -77.45 -0.65
CA PRO A 162 -11.83 -77.23 0.56
C PRO A 162 -11.51 -78.21 1.76
N LEU A 163 -12.11 -77.98 2.94
CA LEU A 163 -12.75 -78.94 3.91
C LEU A 163 -12.87 -78.27 5.30
N MET A 164 -14.07 -77.91 5.79
CA MET A 164 -14.94 -78.66 6.75
C MET A 164 -14.33 -78.86 8.17
N THR A 165 -14.98 -78.58 9.31
CA THR A 165 -16.43 -78.41 9.62
C THR A 165 -16.74 -77.79 11.01
N ARG A 166 -17.72 -76.85 11.07
CA ARG A 166 -18.63 -76.46 12.21
C ARG A 166 -18.00 -75.99 13.55
N SER A 167 -18.49 -74.93 14.21
CA SER A 167 -19.89 -74.52 14.39
C SER A 167 -20.09 -73.03 14.79
N CYS A 168 -20.79 -72.23 13.97
CA CYS A 168 -21.57 -71.06 14.44
C CYS A 168 -23.05 -71.43 14.35
N ARG A 169 -23.78 -71.56 15.47
CA ARG A 169 -25.23 -71.82 15.46
C ARG A 169 -26.09 -70.79 16.20
N ASP A 170 -25.45 -69.88 16.94
CA ASP A 170 -26.11 -68.86 17.75
C ASP A 170 -25.66 -67.41 17.42
N ALA A 171 -24.72 -67.23 16.49
CA ALA A 171 -24.20 -65.92 16.09
C ALA A 171 -24.90 -65.39 14.83
N ASN A 172 -25.75 -64.37 14.98
CA ASN A 172 -26.57 -63.79 13.90
C ASN A 172 -25.81 -62.72 13.09
N CYS A 173 -24.63 -63.08 12.56
CA CYS A 173 -23.71 -62.17 11.86
C CYS A 173 -24.22 -61.75 10.47
N SER A 174 -24.12 -60.47 10.11
CA SER A 174 -24.63 -59.96 8.83
C SER A 174 -23.70 -60.21 7.62
N GLN A 175 -22.42 -60.54 7.82
CA GLN A 175 -21.47 -60.80 6.72
C GLN A 175 -20.59 -62.04 6.93
N LEU A 176 -19.74 -62.09 7.98
CA LEU A 176 -18.83 -63.21 8.25
C LEU A 176 -18.96 -63.66 9.72
N CYS A 177 -18.86 -64.98 9.98
CA CYS A 177 -18.66 -65.55 11.31
C CYS A 177 -17.28 -66.22 11.36
N LEU A 178 -16.46 -65.86 12.37
CA LEU A 178 -15.16 -66.47 12.63
C LEU A 178 -15.33 -67.74 13.48
N GLU A 179 -14.34 -68.63 13.47
CA GLU A 179 -14.42 -69.95 14.12
C GLU A 179 -14.63 -69.91 15.65
N ASN A 180 -14.38 -68.77 16.28
CA ASN A 180 -14.61 -68.50 17.70
C ASN A 180 -16.03 -67.95 18.01
N GLY A 181 -16.91 -67.85 17.02
CA GLY A 181 -18.27 -67.31 17.18
C GLY A 181 -18.39 -65.79 17.13
N MET A 182 -17.30 -65.07 16.85
CA MET A 182 -17.33 -63.61 16.65
C MET A 182 -17.69 -63.25 15.20
N CYS A 183 -18.46 -62.18 15.02
CA CYS A 183 -18.77 -61.65 13.69
C CYS A 183 -17.62 -60.79 13.15
N ALA A 184 -17.49 -60.76 11.83
CA ALA A 184 -16.55 -59.90 11.10
C ALA A 184 -17.21 -59.30 9.85
N CYS A 185 -16.63 -58.22 9.35
CA CYS A 185 -17.04 -57.55 8.12
C CYS A 185 -16.05 -57.82 6.99
N ARG A 186 -16.54 -57.73 5.75
CA ARG A 186 -15.70 -57.74 4.55
C ARG A 186 -15.00 -56.38 4.42
N ASP A 187 -13.89 -56.37 3.68
CA ASP A 187 -13.21 -55.11 3.33
C ASP A 187 -14.20 -54.15 2.64
N GLY A 188 -14.10 -52.85 2.98
CA GLY A 188 -15.11 -51.83 2.63
C GLY A 188 -16.22 -51.65 3.67
N PHE A 189 -16.35 -52.52 4.68
CA PHE A 189 -17.42 -52.45 5.70
C PHE A 189 -16.87 -52.42 7.14
N GLN A 190 -17.52 -51.67 8.02
CA GLN A 190 -17.21 -51.56 9.45
C GLN A 190 -18.30 -52.18 10.34
N MET A 191 -17.90 -52.76 11.47
CA MET A 191 -18.83 -53.38 12.42
C MET A 191 -19.52 -52.32 13.29
N LYS A 192 -20.84 -52.41 13.44
CA LYS A 192 -21.61 -51.59 14.39
C LYS A 192 -21.39 -52.04 15.83
N MET A 193 -21.76 -51.18 16.78
CA MET A 193 -21.64 -51.45 18.22
C MET A 193 -22.51 -52.63 18.70
N ASP A 194 -23.42 -53.15 17.88
CA ASP A 194 -24.16 -54.39 18.14
C ASP A 194 -23.29 -55.66 18.01
N GLY A 195 -22.08 -55.56 17.46
CA GLY A 195 -21.13 -56.65 17.30
C GLY A 195 -21.54 -57.72 16.28
N VAL A 196 -22.61 -57.47 15.50
CA VAL A 196 -23.17 -58.44 14.55
C VAL A 196 -23.46 -57.85 13.17
N THR A 197 -23.68 -56.53 13.05
CA THR A 197 -24.11 -55.87 11.82
C THR A 197 -23.00 -55.02 11.21
N CYS A 198 -22.65 -55.30 9.97
CA CYS A 198 -21.70 -54.53 9.17
C CYS A 198 -22.41 -53.40 8.40
N GLN A 199 -21.79 -52.22 8.37
CA GLN A 199 -22.22 -51.06 7.58
C GLN A 199 -21.11 -50.67 6.62
N ASP A 200 -21.52 -50.27 5.41
CA ASP A 200 -20.65 -49.68 4.40
C ASP A 200 -19.82 -48.50 4.95
N ILE A 201 -18.55 -48.41 4.55
CA ILE A 201 -17.66 -47.31 4.90
C ILE A 201 -17.73 -46.31 3.75
N ASP A 202 -18.41 -45.18 3.95
CA ASP A 202 -18.41 -44.09 2.96
C ASP A 202 -16.98 -43.55 2.80
N GLU A 203 -16.25 -44.03 1.79
CA GLU A 203 -14.85 -43.66 1.59
C GLU A 203 -14.71 -42.20 1.14
N CYS A 204 -15.75 -41.64 0.50
CA CYS A 204 -15.81 -40.25 0.09
C CYS A 204 -15.97 -39.31 1.30
N GLN A 205 -16.80 -39.64 2.30
CA GLN A 205 -16.89 -38.86 3.55
C GLN A 205 -15.71 -39.08 4.49
N THR A 206 -15.16 -40.30 4.54
CA THR A 206 -14.03 -40.62 5.42
C THR A 206 -12.67 -40.25 4.85
N GLY A 207 -12.61 -39.72 3.61
CA GLY A 207 -11.36 -39.33 2.94
C GLY A 207 -10.46 -40.51 2.58
N ARG A 208 -11.02 -41.73 2.47
CA ARG A 208 -10.30 -42.97 2.17
C ARG A 208 -10.35 -43.36 0.68
N HIS A 209 -10.60 -42.39 -0.19
CA HIS A 209 -10.64 -42.54 -1.63
C HIS A 209 -9.35 -42.03 -2.29
N ASN A 210 -8.99 -42.56 -3.46
CA ASN A 210 -7.80 -42.18 -4.23
C ASN A 210 -8.12 -41.41 -5.53
N CYS A 211 -9.28 -40.76 -5.59
CA CYS A 211 -9.69 -39.96 -6.75
C CYS A 211 -8.68 -38.84 -7.05
N SER A 212 -8.33 -38.68 -8.32
CA SER A 212 -7.40 -37.62 -8.75
C SER A 212 -7.97 -36.22 -8.48
N PRO A 213 -7.13 -35.21 -8.19
CA PRO A 213 -7.58 -33.82 -8.06
C PRO A 213 -8.41 -33.39 -9.27
N GLY A 214 -9.61 -32.83 -9.02
CA GLY A 214 -10.58 -32.49 -10.07
C GLY A 214 -11.61 -33.58 -10.39
N GLN A 215 -11.55 -34.75 -9.74
CA GLN A 215 -12.59 -35.79 -9.83
C GLN A 215 -13.51 -35.78 -8.61
N VAL A 216 -14.82 -35.95 -8.83
CA VAL A 216 -15.83 -36.14 -7.79
C VAL A 216 -15.87 -37.61 -7.38
N CYS A 217 -15.74 -37.87 -6.08
CA CYS A 217 -15.92 -39.18 -5.47
C CYS A 217 -17.42 -39.49 -5.32
N LEU A 218 -17.82 -40.71 -5.67
CA LEU A 218 -19.16 -41.25 -5.48
C LEU A 218 -19.04 -42.58 -4.72
N ASN A 219 -19.67 -42.65 -3.54
CA ASN A 219 -19.66 -43.85 -2.72
C ASN A 219 -20.61 -44.93 -3.29
N THR A 220 -20.22 -46.19 -3.18
CA THR A 220 -20.97 -47.37 -3.61
C THR A 220 -20.86 -48.47 -2.54
N ASP A 221 -21.76 -49.45 -2.50
CA ASP A 221 -21.80 -50.43 -1.40
C ASP A 221 -20.52 -51.31 -1.38
N GLY A 222 -19.62 -51.01 -0.44
CA GLY A 222 -18.30 -51.61 -0.26
C GLY A 222 -17.16 -51.00 -1.07
N SER A 223 -17.33 -49.85 -1.74
CA SER A 223 -16.26 -49.19 -2.52
C SER A 223 -16.63 -47.78 -3.04
N PHE A 224 -15.72 -47.11 -3.75
CA PHE A 224 -15.97 -45.79 -4.35
C PHE A 224 -15.58 -45.72 -5.83
N HIS A 225 -16.14 -44.73 -6.54
CA HIS A 225 -15.82 -44.40 -7.94
C HIS A 225 -15.55 -42.91 -8.13
N CYS A 226 -14.73 -42.57 -9.12
CA CYS A 226 -14.25 -41.21 -9.35
C CYS A 226 -14.62 -40.73 -10.77
N LYS A 227 -15.23 -39.54 -10.91
CA LYS A 227 -15.64 -38.95 -12.21
C LYS A 227 -15.05 -37.54 -12.40
N PRO A 228 -14.47 -37.19 -13.56
CA PRO A 228 -13.95 -35.83 -13.81
C PRO A 228 -15.05 -34.75 -13.79
N ARG A 229 -14.67 -33.56 -13.33
CA ARG A 229 -15.48 -32.33 -13.36
C ARG A 229 -14.82 -31.33 -14.32
N CYS A 230 -15.53 -30.88 -15.35
CA CYS A 230 -15.08 -29.72 -16.14
C CYS A 230 -15.18 -28.44 -15.29
N GLY A 231 -14.31 -27.47 -15.57
CA GLY A 231 -14.33 -26.16 -14.91
C GLY A 231 -15.59 -25.36 -15.25
N ALA A 232 -15.80 -24.24 -14.56
CA ALA A 232 -16.74 -23.22 -15.04
C ALA A 232 -16.26 -22.72 -16.42
N GLY A 233 -17.20 -22.41 -17.32
CA GLY A 233 -16.91 -22.08 -18.73
C GLY A 233 -16.56 -23.29 -19.61
N TYR A 234 -16.66 -24.53 -19.12
CA TYR A 234 -16.38 -25.73 -19.92
C TYR A 234 -17.50 -26.78 -19.84
N VAL A 235 -17.85 -27.38 -20.99
CA VAL A 235 -18.83 -28.46 -21.12
C VAL A 235 -18.14 -29.80 -21.37
N LEU A 236 -18.63 -30.87 -20.74
CA LEU A 236 -18.13 -32.23 -20.95
C LEU A 236 -18.76 -32.83 -22.21
N THR A 237 -17.94 -33.22 -23.18
CA THR A 237 -18.35 -33.91 -24.41
C THR A 237 -18.71 -35.37 -24.17
N ALA A 238 -19.27 -36.03 -25.19
CA ALA A 238 -19.59 -37.45 -25.13
C ALA A 238 -18.34 -38.35 -24.98
N GLU A 239 -17.17 -37.83 -25.38
CA GLU A 239 -15.87 -38.50 -25.35
C GLU A 239 -15.09 -38.28 -24.04
N ASN A 240 -15.71 -37.65 -23.03
CA ASN A 240 -15.11 -37.27 -21.74
C ASN A 240 -13.95 -36.25 -21.83
N HIS A 241 -13.91 -35.39 -22.85
CA HIS A 241 -13.07 -34.19 -22.83
C HIS A 241 -13.89 -32.94 -22.48
N CYS A 242 -13.22 -31.89 -21.99
CA CYS A 242 -13.87 -30.62 -21.67
C CYS A 242 -13.64 -29.66 -22.83
N GLU A 243 -14.71 -29.17 -23.45
CA GLU A 243 -14.68 -28.11 -24.47
C GLU A 243 -15.13 -26.78 -23.88
N ASP A 244 -14.55 -25.71 -24.41
CA ASP A 244 -14.82 -24.33 -24.02
C ASP A 244 -16.25 -23.92 -24.40
N ILE A 245 -16.95 -23.20 -23.52
CA ILE A 245 -18.29 -22.67 -23.80
C ILE A 245 -18.11 -21.26 -24.36
N ASP A 246 -18.26 -21.10 -25.68
CA ASP A 246 -18.17 -19.79 -26.33
C ASP A 246 -19.40 -18.92 -26.00
N GLU A 247 -19.38 -18.22 -24.86
CA GLU A 247 -20.52 -17.43 -24.39
C GLU A 247 -20.87 -16.27 -25.35
N CYS A 248 -19.90 -15.83 -26.16
CA CYS A 248 -20.09 -14.84 -27.21
C CYS A 248 -20.92 -15.40 -28.39
N ALA A 249 -20.65 -16.64 -28.82
CA ALA A 249 -21.42 -17.32 -29.86
C ALA A 249 -22.79 -17.80 -29.36
N PHE A 250 -22.90 -18.20 -28.09
CA PHE A 250 -24.16 -18.61 -27.48
C PHE A 250 -25.05 -17.43 -27.02
N GLY A 251 -24.53 -16.20 -27.00
CA GLY A 251 -25.27 -15.00 -26.58
C GLY A 251 -25.61 -15.00 -25.09
N THR A 252 -24.82 -15.69 -24.27
CA THR A 252 -24.98 -15.82 -22.81
C THR A 252 -24.00 -14.93 -22.05
N HIS A 253 -23.55 -13.86 -22.69
CA HIS A 253 -22.61 -12.88 -22.15
C HIS A 253 -23.32 -11.60 -21.68
N ASP A 254 -22.81 -11.01 -20.61
CA ASP A 254 -23.43 -9.83 -19.98
C ASP A 254 -22.87 -8.48 -20.50
N CYS A 255 -22.08 -8.49 -21.59
CA CYS A 255 -21.49 -7.27 -22.18
C CYS A 255 -22.55 -6.23 -22.59
N GLU A 256 -22.38 -4.98 -22.14
CA GLU A 256 -23.24 -3.87 -22.53
C GLU A 256 -23.18 -3.54 -24.03
N ALA A 257 -24.20 -2.83 -24.54
CA ALA A 257 -24.38 -2.56 -25.96
C ALA A 257 -23.20 -1.83 -26.65
N ASN A 258 -22.34 -1.15 -25.88
CA ASN A 258 -21.15 -0.45 -26.37
C ASN A 258 -19.88 -1.32 -26.38
N PHE A 259 -19.95 -2.59 -25.98
CA PHE A 259 -18.82 -3.51 -25.88
C PHE A 259 -18.94 -4.68 -26.89
N VAL A 260 -17.81 -5.26 -27.25
CA VAL A 260 -17.64 -6.48 -28.06
C VAL A 260 -17.30 -7.63 -27.12
N CYS A 261 -18.04 -8.72 -27.22
CA CYS A 261 -17.69 -9.96 -26.53
C CYS A 261 -16.55 -10.68 -27.29
N LEU A 262 -15.47 -10.99 -26.59
CA LEU A 262 -14.39 -11.86 -27.05
C LEU A 262 -14.36 -13.12 -26.19
N ASN A 263 -14.43 -14.29 -26.84
CA ASN A 263 -14.36 -15.56 -26.13
C ASN A 263 -12.92 -15.86 -25.67
N THR A 264 -12.77 -16.38 -24.46
CA THR A 264 -11.49 -16.76 -23.85
C THR A 264 -11.61 -18.13 -23.20
N ALA A 265 -10.49 -18.81 -22.98
CA ALA A 265 -10.52 -20.16 -22.44
C ALA A 265 -11.12 -20.19 -21.00
N GLY A 266 -12.37 -20.64 -20.90
CA GLY A 266 -13.18 -20.77 -19.68
C GLY A 266 -14.02 -19.55 -19.31
N SER A 267 -14.12 -18.52 -20.16
CA SER A 267 -14.93 -17.31 -19.90
C SER A 267 -14.98 -16.36 -21.11
N PHE A 268 -15.73 -15.27 -21.03
CA PHE A 268 -15.71 -14.19 -22.02
C PHE A 268 -15.14 -12.87 -21.44
N HIS A 269 -14.56 -12.04 -22.31
CA HIS A 269 -14.15 -10.68 -21.99
C HIS A 269 -14.91 -9.66 -22.84
N CYS A 270 -15.26 -8.51 -22.27
CA CYS A 270 -15.99 -7.44 -22.95
C CYS A 270 -15.03 -6.27 -23.24
N GLU A 271 -14.64 -6.08 -24.50
CA GLU A 271 -13.81 -4.93 -24.91
C GLU A 271 -14.67 -3.77 -25.42
N PRO A 272 -14.34 -2.48 -25.16
CA PRO A 272 -15.09 -1.36 -25.73
C PRO A 272 -15.06 -1.38 -27.26
N LYS A 273 -16.21 -1.18 -27.93
CA LYS A 273 -16.28 -1.11 -29.42
C LYS A 273 -15.39 -0.02 -30.01
N ASN A 274 -15.18 1.05 -29.24
CA ASN A 274 -14.22 2.09 -29.54
C ASN A 274 -13.26 2.18 -28.34
N ALA A 275 -12.01 1.76 -28.53
CA ALA A 275 -10.94 2.18 -27.64
C ALA A 275 -10.80 3.71 -27.75
N CYS A 276 -10.61 4.39 -26.61
CA CYS A 276 -10.24 5.79 -26.64
C CYS A 276 -8.87 5.95 -27.31
N LYS A 277 -8.63 7.13 -27.91
CA LYS A 277 -7.30 7.46 -28.44
C LYS A 277 -6.30 7.57 -27.28
N ASP A 278 -5.03 7.36 -27.58
CA ASP A 278 -3.95 7.62 -26.63
C ASP A 278 -4.11 9.05 -26.04
N GLY A 279 -3.96 9.17 -24.72
CA GLY A 279 -4.24 10.41 -23.97
C GLY A 279 -5.63 10.47 -23.31
N PHE A 280 -6.52 9.48 -23.51
CA PHE A 280 -7.87 9.47 -22.91
C PHE A 280 -8.18 8.13 -22.19
N ILE A 281 -8.90 8.19 -21.08
CA ILE A 281 -9.48 7.04 -20.35
C ILE A 281 -11.01 7.04 -20.45
N GLN A 282 -11.65 5.88 -20.28
CA GLN A 282 -13.12 5.84 -20.17
C GLN A 282 -13.56 6.11 -18.74
N ASP A 283 -14.54 6.99 -18.58
CA ASP A 283 -15.28 7.12 -17.33
C ASP A 283 -16.28 5.96 -17.14
N SER A 284 -16.99 5.95 -16.00
CA SER A 284 -17.99 4.93 -15.68
C SER A 284 -19.25 4.96 -16.56
N THR A 285 -19.32 5.84 -17.56
CA THR A 285 -20.38 5.91 -18.58
C THR A 285 -19.90 5.53 -19.98
N GLY A 286 -18.61 5.20 -20.13
CA GLY A 286 -17.99 4.89 -21.43
C GLY A 286 -17.59 6.13 -22.25
N SER A 287 -17.63 7.32 -21.67
CA SER A 287 -17.15 8.54 -22.33
C SER A 287 -15.63 8.62 -22.22
N CYS A 288 -14.95 8.93 -23.33
CA CYS A 288 -13.51 9.19 -23.31
C CYS A 288 -13.24 10.55 -22.66
N VAL A 289 -12.73 10.53 -21.43
CA VAL A 289 -12.27 11.71 -20.70
C VAL A 289 -10.75 11.81 -20.80
N ASP A 290 -10.27 13.04 -20.89
CA ASP A 290 -8.86 13.38 -21.03
C ASP A 290 -8.03 12.92 -19.81
N ILE A 291 -6.87 12.30 -20.03
CA ILE A 291 -5.96 11.91 -18.95
C ILE A 291 -5.16 13.15 -18.57
N ASN A 292 -5.39 13.70 -17.38
CA ASN A 292 -4.53 14.76 -16.87
C ASN A 292 -3.13 14.23 -16.53
N GLU A 293 -2.20 14.26 -17.48
CA GLU A 293 -0.84 13.73 -17.28
C GLU A 293 -0.04 14.57 -16.29
N CYS A 294 -0.37 15.85 -16.11
CA CYS A 294 0.24 16.74 -15.12
C CYS A 294 -0.09 16.35 -13.66
N LEU A 295 -1.18 15.60 -13.44
CA LEU A 295 -1.54 15.06 -12.12
C LEU A 295 -1.18 13.58 -11.95
N THR A 296 -1.10 12.83 -13.04
CA THR A 296 -0.89 11.37 -13.02
C THR A 296 0.57 10.94 -13.23
N ARG A 297 1.46 11.83 -13.68
CA ARG A 297 2.91 11.58 -13.80
C ARG A 297 3.69 12.64 -13.02
N THR A 298 4.54 12.18 -12.10
CA THR A 298 5.46 13.03 -11.32
C THR A 298 6.50 13.74 -12.18
N ASP A 299 6.85 13.15 -13.32
CA ASP A 299 7.94 13.60 -14.20
C ASP A 299 7.43 13.96 -15.61
N ALA A 300 6.21 14.51 -15.71
CA ALA A 300 5.59 14.82 -17.01
C ALA A 300 6.46 15.76 -17.87
N CYS A 301 6.97 16.83 -17.27
CA CYS A 301 7.84 17.83 -17.91
C CYS A 301 9.23 17.86 -17.27
N GLN A 302 10.20 18.49 -17.94
CA GLN A 302 11.51 18.82 -17.34
C GLN A 302 11.32 19.74 -16.11
N PRO A 303 12.26 19.75 -15.13
CA PRO A 303 12.10 20.49 -13.87
C PRO A 303 11.79 21.99 -14.01
N ASP A 304 12.29 22.59 -15.10
CA ASP A 304 12.22 24.01 -15.48
C ASP A 304 10.93 24.41 -16.24
N GLN A 305 9.99 23.47 -16.45
CA GLN A 305 8.79 23.70 -17.25
C GLN A 305 7.49 23.49 -16.44
N PHE A 306 6.46 24.29 -16.77
CA PHE A 306 5.11 24.10 -16.26
C PHE A 306 4.33 23.17 -17.17
N CYS A 307 3.76 22.11 -16.61
CA CYS A 307 2.87 21.20 -17.31
C CYS A 307 1.47 21.83 -17.43
N ILE A 308 1.00 22.02 -18.66
CA ILE A 308 -0.35 22.48 -18.98
C ILE A 308 -1.06 21.34 -19.67
N ASN A 309 -2.09 20.81 -19.02
CA ASN A 309 -2.92 19.75 -19.58
C ASN A 309 -3.66 20.23 -20.84
N SER A 310 -3.75 19.39 -21.87
CA SER A 310 -4.36 19.70 -23.16
C SER A 310 -5.17 18.51 -23.67
N GLU A 311 -6.10 18.72 -24.59
CA GLU A 311 -6.98 17.63 -25.03
C GLU A 311 -6.21 16.51 -25.74
N GLY A 312 -6.03 15.37 -25.05
CA GLY A 312 -5.31 14.17 -25.46
C GLY A 312 -3.79 14.18 -25.22
N SER A 313 -3.26 15.16 -24.48
CA SER A 313 -1.82 15.24 -24.18
C SER A 313 -1.50 16.36 -23.17
N TYR A 314 -0.23 16.63 -22.91
CA TYR A 314 0.20 17.78 -22.11
C TYR A 314 1.23 18.63 -22.86
N THR A 315 1.23 19.92 -22.58
CA THR A 315 2.20 20.89 -23.13
C THR A 315 3.06 21.46 -22.02
N CYS A 316 4.38 21.35 -22.17
CA CYS A 316 5.33 21.91 -21.23
C CYS A 316 5.71 23.34 -21.66
N ARG A 317 5.49 24.34 -20.80
CA ARG A 317 5.82 25.74 -21.09
C ARG A 317 6.82 26.28 -20.07
N SER A 318 7.98 26.74 -20.54
CA SER A 318 8.91 27.55 -19.74
C SER A 318 8.26 28.91 -19.44
N SER A 319 8.20 29.30 -18.17
CA SER A 319 7.80 30.66 -17.80
C SER A 319 9.02 31.58 -17.85
N THR A 320 8.91 32.72 -18.53
CA THR A 320 9.99 33.70 -18.68
C THR A 320 10.14 34.66 -17.50
N ASP A 321 9.24 34.59 -16.51
CA ASP A 321 9.03 35.69 -15.57
C ASP A 321 9.01 35.29 -14.08
N ASP A 322 9.08 34.00 -13.73
CA ASP A 322 9.30 33.56 -12.34
C ASP A 322 9.88 32.13 -12.24
N CYS A 323 10.91 31.96 -11.40
CA CYS A 323 11.48 30.66 -11.03
C CYS A 323 10.74 30.08 -9.81
N LYS A 324 10.65 28.74 -9.72
CA LYS A 324 10.17 28.06 -8.51
C LYS A 324 11.10 28.37 -7.32
N HIS A 325 10.56 28.42 -6.10
CA HIS A 325 11.36 28.51 -4.87
C HIS A 325 12.49 27.46 -4.88
N GLY A 326 13.68 27.85 -4.40
CA GLY A 326 14.91 27.04 -4.50
C GLY A 326 15.75 27.32 -5.76
N TYR A 327 15.26 28.08 -6.73
CA TYR A 327 16.00 28.43 -7.95
C TYR A 327 16.03 29.96 -8.19
N GLN A 328 17.14 30.45 -8.74
CA GLN A 328 17.34 31.85 -9.12
C GLN A 328 17.52 31.97 -10.64
N LEU A 329 17.01 33.04 -11.23
CA LEU A 329 17.16 33.30 -12.65
C LEU A 329 18.62 33.64 -12.97
N THR A 330 19.17 33.05 -14.05
CA THR A 330 20.52 33.39 -14.49
C THR A 330 20.62 34.85 -14.94
N PRO A 331 21.81 35.49 -14.89
CA PRO A 331 21.95 36.93 -15.20
C PRO A 331 21.55 37.34 -16.63
N ASP A 332 21.41 36.37 -17.54
CA ASP A 332 20.96 36.52 -18.92
C ASP A 332 19.46 36.21 -19.13
N GLY A 333 18.73 35.84 -18.06
CA GLY A 333 17.28 35.57 -18.09
C GLY A 333 16.87 34.30 -18.83
N SER A 334 17.82 33.39 -19.11
CA SER A 334 17.59 32.25 -20.02
C SER A 334 17.15 30.96 -19.33
N ARG A 335 17.46 30.80 -18.04
CA ARG A 335 17.11 29.60 -17.25
C ARG A 335 17.10 29.91 -15.75
N CYS A 336 16.50 29.01 -14.98
CA CYS A 336 16.59 28.99 -13.52
C CYS A 336 17.74 28.05 -13.10
N GLU A 337 18.65 28.52 -12.27
CA GLU A 337 19.74 27.72 -11.67
C GLU A 337 19.47 27.53 -10.17
N ASP A 338 19.83 26.36 -9.67
CA ASP A 338 19.67 25.95 -8.27
C ASP A 338 20.38 26.92 -7.29
N VAL A 339 19.68 27.35 -6.25
CA VAL A 339 20.21 28.24 -5.21
C VAL A 339 20.84 27.39 -4.13
N ASN A 340 22.17 27.30 -4.12
CA ASN A 340 22.83 26.51 -3.09
C ASN A 340 22.70 27.15 -1.69
N GLU A 341 21.73 26.70 -0.88
CA GLU A 341 21.44 27.32 0.43
C GLU A 341 22.59 27.08 1.43
N CYS A 342 23.28 25.94 1.32
CA CYS A 342 24.43 25.59 2.14
C CYS A 342 25.62 26.56 1.95
N LEU A 343 25.80 27.13 0.75
CA LEU A 343 26.83 28.14 0.47
C LEU A 343 26.37 29.57 0.78
N THR A 344 25.06 29.85 0.66
CA THR A 344 24.49 31.18 0.92
C THR A 344 24.09 31.41 2.38
N SER A 345 24.23 30.39 3.24
CA SER A 345 23.85 30.42 4.67
C SER A 345 22.37 30.76 4.91
N SER A 346 21.51 30.43 3.96
CA SER A 346 20.04 30.61 4.02
C SER A 346 19.29 29.37 4.55
N HIS A 347 20.03 28.32 4.91
CA HIS A 347 19.51 27.09 5.50
C HIS A 347 19.19 27.22 7.00
N ASN A 348 18.30 26.37 7.51
CA ASN A 348 17.90 26.33 8.92
C ASN A 348 18.48 25.15 9.74
N CYS A 349 19.47 24.42 9.20
CA CYS A 349 20.15 23.33 9.90
C CYS A 349 20.72 23.78 11.26
N ALA A 350 20.66 22.91 12.27
CA ALA A 350 21.14 23.22 13.61
C ALA A 350 22.69 23.29 13.65
N PRO A 351 23.28 24.04 14.61
CA PRO A 351 24.73 24.14 14.75
C PRO A 351 25.38 22.75 14.93
N GLY A 352 26.23 22.35 13.97
CA GLY A 352 26.90 21.05 13.96
C GLY A 352 26.23 19.97 13.09
N GLU A 353 25.11 20.25 12.43
CA GLU A 353 24.53 19.38 11.39
C GLU A 353 25.20 19.59 10.02
N ILE A 354 25.21 18.55 9.18
CA ILE A 354 25.77 18.61 7.83
C ILE A 354 24.69 19.08 6.84
N CYS A 355 24.86 20.26 6.26
CA CYS A 355 24.01 20.74 5.16
C CYS A 355 24.45 20.08 3.84
N LEU A 356 23.52 19.40 3.16
CA LEU A 356 23.71 18.86 1.82
C LEU A 356 22.77 19.59 0.85
N ASN A 357 23.31 20.10 -0.24
CA ASN A 357 22.52 20.75 -1.28
C ASN A 357 21.81 19.70 -2.15
N THR A 358 20.55 19.92 -2.47
CA THR A 358 19.73 19.09 -3.35
C THR A 358 19.09 19.97 -4.43
N GLU A 359 18.54 19.39 -5.50
CA GLU A 359 17.95 20.21 -6.58
C GLU A 359 16.68 20.93 -6.08
N GLY A 360 16.75 22.26 -5.94
CA GLY A 360 15.67 23.13 -5.50
C GLY A 360 15.45 23.20 -3.99
N SER A 361 16.37 22.70 -3.17
CA SER A 361 16.28 22.71 -1.70
C SER A 361 17.59 22.25 -1.05
N PHE A 362 17.70 22.35 0.28
CA PHE A 362 18.76 21.73 1.07
C PHE A 362 18.21 20.65 2.01
N HIS A 363 19.05 19.66 2.31
CA HIS A 363 18.77 18.61 3.30
C HIS A 363 19.80 18.64 4.43
N CYS A 364 19.35 18.92 5.66
CA CYS A 364 20.16 18.79 6.87
C CYS A 364 20.27 17.31 7.26
N GLN A 365 21.46 16.73 7.20
CA GLN A 365 21.66 15.33 7.57
C GLN A 365 21.65 15.18 9.09
N SER A 366 20.84 14.23 9.61
CA SER A 366 20.62 13.99 11.05
C SER A 366 21.77 13.23 11.75
N ASN A 367 22.99 13.40 11.25
CA ASN A 367 24.23 13.02 11.91
C ASN A 367 25.06 14.28 12.18
N CYS A 368 25.71 14.34 13.33
CA CYS A 368 26.56 15.47 13.62
C CYS A 368 27.85 15.43 12.79
N ALA A 369 28.36 16.61 12.43
CA ALA A 369 29.68 16.77 11.87
C ALA A 369 30.76 16.17 12.80
N PRO A 370 31.90 15.71 12.28
CA PRO A 370 33.03 15.27 13.10
C PRO A 370 33.42 16.35 14.13
N GLY A 371 33.65 15.95 15.38
CA GLY A 371 33.83 16.88 16.53
C GLY A 371 32.57 17.14 17.35
N PHE A 372 31.40 16.61 16.95
CA PHE A 372 30.14 16.75 17.68
C PHE A 372 29.50 15.38 17.98
N HIS A 373 28.79 15.27 19.09
CA HIS A 373 28.02 14.08 19.49
C HIS A 373 26.53 14.39 19.61
N PHE A 374 25.70 13.37 19.40
CA PHE A 374 24.25 13.47 19.49
C PHE A 374 23.81 13.46 20.97
N THR A 375 23.06 14.47 21.41
CA THR A 375 22.41 14.45 22.73
C THR A 375 21.03 13.79 22.66
N PRO A 376 20.48 13.32 23.80
CA PRO A 376 19.12 12.74 23.85
C PRO A 376 17.99 13.69 23.39
N GLU A 377 18.25 14.99 23.30
CA GLU A 377 17.30 16.02 22.86
C GLU A 377 17.35 16.32 21.34
N ASN A 378 17.97 15.43 20.55
CA ASN A 378 18.23 15.62 19.11
C ASN A 378 18.99 16.92 18.79
N LYS A 379 20.05 17.22 19.54
CA LYS A 379 20.94 18.35 19.26
C LYS A 379 22.38 17.88 19.17
N CYS A 380 23.10 18.39 18.17
CA CYS A 380 24.54 18.20 18.08
C CYS A 380 25.22 19.08 19.13
N LYS A 381 25.97 18.43 20.02
CA LYS A 381 26.78 19.11 21.03
C LYS A 381 28.25 18.81 20.79
N ASP A 382 29.04 19.87 20.91
CA ASP A 382 30.49 19.84 20.85
C ASP A 382 31.08 18.72 21.74
N ILE A 383 32.02 17.94 21.21
CA ILE A 383 32.78 16.95 21.96
C ILE A 383 33.98 17.68 22.55
N ASP A 384 33.98 17.94 23.85
CA ASP A 384 35.13 18.58 24.50
C ASP A 384 36.29 17.56 24.64
N GLU A 385 37.15 17.47 23.61
CA GLU A 385 38.27 16.52 23.62
C GLU A 385 39.34 16.87 24.67
N CYS A 386 39.34 18.12 25.15
CA CYS A 386 40.18 18.56 26.25
C CYS A 386 39.71 18.01 27.61
N ALA A 387 38.39 17.97 27.85
CA ALA A 387 37.80 17.38 29.05
C ALA A 387 37.84 15.84 29.04
N LEU A 388 37.73 15.24 27.85
CA LEU A 388 37.74 13.78 27.67
C LEU A 388 39.15 13.17 27.56
N TRP A 389 40.21 13.99 27.56
CA TRP A 389 41.62 13.57 27.35
C TRP A 389 41.87 12.82 26.03
N THR A 390 41.02 13.02 25.02
CA THR A 390 41.12 12.40 23.69
C THR A 390 41.91 13.27 22.69
N HIS A 391 42.56 14.32 23.17
CA HIS A 391 43.35 15.25 22.36
C HIS A 391 44.79 14.76 22.11
N ASN A 392 45.31 15.01 20.89
CA ASN A 392 46.69 14.67 20.51
C ASN A 392 47.67 15.84 20.69
N CYS A 393 47.40 16.78 21.60
CA CYS A 393 48.37 17.82 21.96
C CYS A 393 49.63 17.22 22.58
N GLU A 394 50.80 17.55 22.01
CA GLU A 394 52.11 17.21 22.58
C GLU A 394 52.25 17.71 24.03
N ALA A 395 53.10 17.06 24.83
CA ALA A 395 53.25 17.33 26.27
C ALA A 395 53.54 18.82 26.60
N ASN A 396 54.19 19.55 25.69
CA ASN A 396 54.51 20.98 25.84
C ASN A 396 53.37 21.95 25.44
N PHE A 397 52.18 21.46 25.11
CA PHE A 397 51.02 22.26 24.70
C PHE A 397 49.83 22.05 25.65
N VAL A 398 48.98 23.08 25.75
CA VAL A 398 47.71 23.08 26.47
C VAL A 398 46.59 22.90 25.46
N CYS A 399 45.72 21.91 25.68
CA CYS A 399 44.49 21.74 24.91
C CYS A 399 43.50 22.87 25.25
N ILE A 400 42.97 23.54 24.23
CA ILE A 400 41.89 24.52 24.34
C ILE A 400 40.76 24.05 23.44
N ASN A 401 39.62 23.70 24.03
CA ASN A 401 38.46 23.25 23.28
C ASN A 401 37.89 24.40 22.43
N THR A 402 37.42 24.09 21.22
CA THR A 402 36.77 25.01 20.29
C THR A 402 35.58 24.33 19.63
N VAL A 403 34.61 25.10 19.12
CA VAL A 403 33.37 24.51 18.60
C VAL A 403 33.66 23.64 17.36
N GLY A 404 33.55 22.32 17.53
CA GLY A 404 33.79 21.27 16.54
C GLY A 404 35.22 20.69 16.52
N SER A 405 36.13 21.10 17.41
CA SER A 405 37.50 20.56 17.50
C SER A 405 38.29 21.18 18.66
N TYR A 406 39.43 20.62 19.04
CA TYR A 406 40.38 21.28 19.94
C TYR A 406 41.55 21.94 19.21
N ARG A 407 42.17 22.96 19.83
CA ARG A 407 43.47 23.51 19.40
C ARG A 407 44.51 23.43 20.51
N CYS A 408 45.74 23.11 20.14
CA CYS A 408 46.87 23.02 21.05
C CYS A 408 47.64 24.35 21.08
N GLN A 409 47.80 24.96 22.26
CA GLN A 409 48.56 26.22 22.43
C GLN A 409 49.82 25.98 23.28
N PRO A 410 51.01 26.52 22.93
CA PRO A 410 52.24 26.27 23.71
C PRO A 410 52.11 26.65 25.18
N LYS A 411 52.59 25.78 26.09
CA LYS A 411 52.86 26.14 27.48
C LYS A 411 53.97 27.21 27.50
N LYS A 412 53.89 28.18 28.42
CA LYS A 412 54.94 29.19 28.57
C LYS A 412 56.12 28.63 29.37
N GLY A 413 57.14 28.18 28.64
CA GLY A 413 58.41 27.69 29.19
C GLY A 413 58.63 26.20 28.90
N CYS A 414 59.89 25.81 28.71
CA CYS A 414 60.29 24.42 28.53
C CYS A 414 60.55 23.75 29.89
N GLU A 415 60.32 22.43 29.96
CA GLU A 415 60.65 21.62 31.13
C GLU A 415 62.18 21.47 31.29
N THR A 416 62.63 21.19 32.52
CA THR A 416 64.06 21.02 32.84
C THR A 416 64.66 19.84 32.06
N GLY A 417 65.74 20.09 31.32
CA GLY A 417 66.31 19.17 30.32
C GLY A 417 66.22 19.71 28.89
N TYR A 418 65.39 20.75 28.65
CA TYR A 418 65.18 21.32 27.32
C TYR A 418 65.40 22.84 27.26
N VAL A 419 65.91 23.33 26.14
CA VAL A 419 66.09 24.76 25.85
C VAL A 419 65.18 25.25 24.74
N GLN A 420 64.73 26.51 24.81
CA GLN A 420 63.80 27.06 23.83
C GLN A 420 64.52 27.48 22.54
N GLY A 421 64.19 26.81 21.44
CA GLY A 421 64.65 27.12 20.09
C GLY A 421 64.02 28.39 19.52
N SER A 422 64.61 28.91 18.45
CA SER A 422 64.20 30.16 17.79
C SER A 422 62.81 30.13 17.13
N ALA A 423 62.19 28.94 16.99
CA ALA A 423 60.81 28.76 16.55
C ALA A 423 59.81 28.57 17.73
N GLY A 424 60.27 28.67 18.98
CA GLY A 424 59.45 28.48 20.18
C GLY A 424 59.28 27.02 20.63
N ASN A 425 59.86 26.06 19.90
CA ASN A 425 59.94 24.65 20.26
C ASN A 425 60.99 24.39 21.36
N CYS A 426 60.80 23.33 22.15
CA CYS A 426 61.78 22.89 23.15
C CYS A 426 62.72 21.85 22.54
N ILE A 427 64.03 22.04 22.71
CA ILE A 427 65.09 21.20 22.13
C ILE A 427 65.85 20.54 23.29
N ASP A 428 66.08 19.23 23.19
CA ASP A 428 66.84 18.43 24.16
C ASP A 428 68.25 18.98 24.39
N VAL A 429 68.71 18.98 25.65
CA VAL A 429 70.06 19.40 26.03
C VAL A 429 70.94 18.17 26.17
N ASP A 430 71.78 17.89 25.17
CA ASP A 430 72.76 16.80 25.24
C ASP A 430 73.79 17.07 26.35
N GLU A 431 73.59 16.48 27.52
CA GLU A 431 74.45 16.70 28.68
C GLU A 431 75.83 16.04 28.50
N CYS A 432 75.92 14.97 27.70
CA CYS A 432 77.19 14.30 27.41
C CYS A 432 78.18 15.22 26.67
N LEU A 433 77.71 16.22 25.92
CA LEU A 433 78.55 17.24 25.28
C LEU A 433 79.09 18.31 26.24
N THR A 434 78.53 18.44 27.45
CA THR A 434 78.83 19.55 28.38
C THR A 434 80.08 19.27 29.25
N GLY A 435 80.62 18.05 29.22
CA GLY A 435 81.90 17.69 29.82
C GLY A 435 81.80 16.62 30.92
N ASN A 436 82.87 15.83 31.06
CA ASN A 436 82.98 14.55 31.78
C ASN A 436 82.07 14.32 33.03
N LEU A 437 80.83 13.90 32.80
CA LEU A 437 79.85 13.52 33.84
C LEU A 437 79.90 12.02 34.22
N CYS A 438 80.39 11.15 33.34
CA CYS A 438 80.43 9.68 33.53
C CYS A 438 81.80 9.13 33.99
N GLY A 439 82.84 9.97 34.13
CA GLY A 439 84.17 9.57 34.60
C GLY A 439 84.94 8.74 33.56
N SER A 440 85.15 7.45 33.86
CA SER A 440 85.82 6.48 32.94
C SER A 440 84.83 5.54 32.25
N ARG A 441 83.55 5.90 32.19
CA ARG A 441 82.47 5.16 31.52
C ARG A 441 82.01 5.92 30.29
N ALA A 442 81.50 5.21 29.28
CA ALA A 442 80.87 5.86 28.13
C ALA A 442 79.56 6.54 28.58
N CYS A 443 79.35 7.79 28.16
CA CYS A 443 78.12 8.56 28.38
C CYS A 443 77.19 8.34 27.18
N VAL A 444 75.90 8.12 27.43
CA VAL A 444 74.86 8.00 26.41
C VAL A 444 73.77 9.03 26.73
N ASN A 445 73.52 9.95 25.81
CA ASN A 445 72.42 10.91 25.93
C ASN A 445 71.09 10.22 25.62
N THR A 446 70.05 10.58 26.36
CA THR A 446 68.67 10.11 26.23
C THR A 446 67.74 11.31 26.26
N GLU A 447 66.50 11.19 25.78
CA GLU A 447 65.60 12.33 25.66
C GLU A 447 65.30 12.93 27.06
N GLY A 448 65.86 14.11 27.36
CA GLY A 448 65.77 14.82 28.64
C GLY A 448 66.68 14.35 29.78
N SER A 449 67.70 13.50 29.54
CA SER A 449 68.61 12.95 30.57
C SER A 449 69.81 12.18 29.98
N TYR A 450 70.73 11.64 30.79
CA TYR A 450 71.85 10.79 30.34
C TYR A 450 72.15 9.58 31.26
N HIS A 451 72.82 8.54 30.75
CA HIS A 451 73.31 7.38 31.54
C HIS A 451 74.71 6.86 31.11
N CYS A 452 75.29 5.88 31.84
CA CYS A 452 76.68 5.42 31.61
C CYS A 452 76.92 3.89 31.72
N GLU A 453 77.76 3.30 30.84
CA GLU A 453 77.97 1.82 30.71
C GLU A 453 79.46 1.35 30.61
N CYS A 454 79.72 0.03 30.77
CA CYS A 454 81.02 -0.68 30.58
C CYS A 454 81.06 -1.41 29.21
N GLN A 455 82.25 -1.77 28.70
CA GLN A 455 82.41 -2.54 27.45
C GLN A 455 82.32 -4.07 27.65
N ASN A 456 81.90 -4.78 26.59
CA ASN A 456 81.74 -6.25 26.56
C ASN A 456 83.04 -7.01 26.87
N GLY A 457 82.91 -8.15 27.55
CA GLY A 457 84.03 -8.95 28.08
C GLY A 457 84.34 -8.66 29.56
N PHE A 458 83.94 -7.48 30.06
CA PHE A 458 84.25 -7.04 31.43
C PHE A 458 82.99 -6.90 32.28
N MET A 459 83.01 -7.40 33.52
CA MET A 459 81.91 -7.27 34.48
C MET A 459 82.22 -6.24 35.57
N TYR A 460 81.22 -5.46 36.01
CA TYR A 460 81.42 -4.38 36.97
C TYR A 460 81.63 -4.89 38.41
N SER A 461 82.86 -4.75 38.92
CA SER A 461 83.17 -5.03 40.31
C SER A 461 82.71 -3.87 41.21
N ARG A 462 81.68 -4.13 42.03
CA ARG A 462 81.15 -3.14 43.00
C ARG A 462 82.17 -2.78 44.09
N VAL A 463 83.24 -3.58 44.26
CA VAL A 463 84.28 -3.39 45.28
C VAL A 463 85.40 -2.48 44.77
N SER A 464 85.96 -2.76 43.58
CA SER A 464 87.04 -1.95 42.99
C SER A 464 86.53 -0.71 42.22
N LYS A 465 85.22 -0.65 41.94
CA LYS A 465 84.54 0.35 41.11
C LYS A 465 85.07 0.43 39.67
N LYS A 466 85.62 -0.67 39.14
CA LYS A 466 86.09 -0.81 37.76
C LYS A 466 85.46 -2.04 37.09
N CYS A 467 85.54 -2.14 35.76
CA CYS A 467 85.13 -3.31 35.00
C CYS A 467 86.33 -4.30 34.93
N GLU A 468 86.12 -5.59 35.19
CA GLU A 468 87.18 -6.63 35.31
C GLU A 468 86.87 -7.83 34.39
N ASP A 469 87.92 -8.49 33.88
CA ASP A 469 87.91 -9.49 32.79
C ASP A 469 87.60 -10.93 33.27
N ILE A 470 87.25 -11.84 32.35
CA ILE A 470 86.95 -13.27 32.63
C ILE A 470 87.88 -14.16 31.78
N ASP A 471 88.45 -15.23 32.38
CA ASP A 471 89.35 -16.18 31.70
C ASP A 471 88.76 -17.60 31.72
N GLU A 472 88.31 -18.09 30.55
CA GLU A 472 87.63 -19.37 30.40
C GLU A 472 88.54 -20.60 30.10
N CYS A 473 89.87 -20.54 30.34
CA CYS A 473 90.81 -21.56 29.80
C CYS A 473 91.41 -22.61 30.77
N ALA A 474 90.85 -22.85 31.97
CA ALA A 474 91.52 -23.65 33.02
C ALA A 474 91.04 -25.11 33.24
N LEU A 475 91.64 -26.07 32.49
CA LEU A 475 92.05 -27.44 32.92
C LEU A 475 90.99 -28.48 33.38
N TRP A 476 91.29 -29.78 33.62
CA TRP A 476 91.98 -30.81 32.80
C TRP A 476 91.64 -32.21 33.40
N THR A 477 91.68 -33.26 32.56
CA THR A 477 91.51 -34.71 32.83
C THR A 477 91.82 -35.23 34.25
N THR A 478 90.77 -35.56 35.01
CA THR A 478 90.60 -36.76 35.86
C THR A 478 89.09 -37.00 36.01
N CYS A 479 88.62 -38.26 36.12
CA CYS A 479 87.20 -38.50 36.45
C CYS A 479 87.00 -38.23 37.95
N GLY A 480 86.16 -37.26 38.29
CA GLY A 480 85.76 -37.00 39.68
C GLY A 480 84.83 -38.07 40.25
N ASP A 481 84.54 -37.97 41.55
CA ASP A 481 83.53 -38.82 42.21
C ASP A 481 82.19 -38.78 41.44
N GLY A 482 81.49 -39.92 41.37
CA GLY A 482 80.27 -40.09 40.56
C GLY A 482 80.48 -40.60 39.13
N TYR A 483 81.73 -40.77 38.68
CA TYR A 483 82.05 -41.31 37.35
C TYR A 483 82.98 -42.52 37.42
N ILE A 484 82.80 -43.47 36.49
CA ILE A 484 83.73 -44.60 36.26
C ILE A 484 84.32 -44.53 34.85
N LEU A 485 85.50 -45.09 34.67
CA LEU A 485 86.13 -45.21 33.34
C LEU A 485 85.53 -46.39 32.58
N ASP A 486 85.07 -46.14 31.35
CA ASP A 486 84.76 -47.20 30.40
C ASP A 486 86.05 -47.83 29.82
N SER A 487 85.89 -48.92 29.08
CA SER A 487 86.99 -49.65 28.43
C SER A 487 87.68 -48.87 27.29
N ALA A 488 87.24 -47.65 26.97
CA ALA A 488 87.87 -46.73 26.02
C ALA A 488 88.54 -45.53 26.72
N GLY A 489 88.52 -45.46 28.05
CA GLY A 489 89.16 -44.38 28.83
C GLY A 489 88.30 -43.13 28.97
N LYS A 490 86.98 -43.23 28.74
CA LYS A 490 86.02 -42.12 28.90
C LYS A 490 85.31 -42.22 30.25
N CYS A 491 85.16 -41.09 30.94
CA CYS A 491 84.33 -41.00 32.15
C CYS A 491 82.85 -41.21 31.76
N ILE A 492 82.21 -42.23 32.32
CA ILE A 492 80.76 -42.45 32.24
C ILE A 492 80.15 -42.33 33.62
N ASP A 493 78.93 -41.79 33.64
CA ASP A 493 78.15 -41.50 34.84
C ASP A 493 77.71 -42.78 35.59
N VAL A 494 77.81 -42.78 36.92
CA VAL A 494 77.33 -43.88 37.77
C VAL A 494 75.89 -43.60 38.16
N ASN A 495 74.95 -44.45 37.74
CA ASN A 495 73.56 -44.28 38.16
C ASN A 495 73.33 -44.72 39.62
N GLU A 496 73.46 -43.81 40.59
CA GLU A 496 73.31 -44.16 42.01
C GLU A 496 71.88 -44.55 42.39
N CYS A 497 70.88 -44.06 41.65
CA CYS A 497 69.46 -44.40 41.85
C CYS A 497 69.12 -45.87 41.53
N VAL A 498 69.97 -46.56 40.77
CA VAL A 498 69.81 -47.99 40.43
C VAL A 498 70.81 -48.88 41.19
N THR A 499 72.00 -48.35 41.49
CA THR A 499 73.08 -49.13 42.13
C THR A 499 72.99 -49.18 43.66
N HIS A 500 72.29 -48.24 44.32
CA HIS A 500 72.06 -48.27 45.77
C HIS A 500 70.58 -48.54 46.09
N ALA A 501 70.31 -49.45 47.02
CA ALA A 501 68.95 -49.90 47.34
C ALA A 501 68.06 -48.81 47.99
N HIS A 502 68.65 -47.87 48.74
CA HIS A 502 67.96 -46.75 49.38
C HIS A 502 68.82 -45.46 49.32
N PRO A 503 68.93 -44.77 48.17
CA PRO A 503 69.74 -43.56 48.04
C PRO A 503 69.09 -42.33 48.70
N CYS A 504 67.75 -42.30 48.75
CA CYS A 504 66.95 -41.17 49.22
C CYS A 504 66.06 -41.55 50.41
N ARG A 505 65.62 -40.54 51.18
CA ARG A 505 64.68 -40.74 52.30
C ARG A 505 63.27 -41.09 51.76
N PRO A 506 62.44 -41.81 52.55
CA PRO A 506 61.04 -42.06 52.18
C PRO A 506 60.30 -40.76 51.85
N GLY A 507 59.57 -40.73 50.73
CA GLY A 507 58.86 -39.54 50.22
C GLY A 507 59.66 -38.66 49.24
N GLN A 508 60.90 -39.02 48.89
CA GLN A 508 61.70 -38.32 47.89
C GLN A 508 61.97 -39.21 46.67
N ALA A 509 61.88 -38.64 45.47
CA ALA A 509 62.23 -39.33 44.22
C ALA A 509 63.74 -39.13 43.95
N CYS A 510 64.46 -40.23 43.72
CA CYS A 510 65.86 -40.18 43.29
C CYS A 510 65.91 -39.79 41.80
N ILE A 511 66.67 -38.75 41.48
CA ILE A 511 66.92 -38.33 40.10
C ILE A 511 68.42 -38.41 39.85
N ASN A 512 68.80 -39.26 38.90
CA ASN A 512 70.17 -39.38 38.47
C ASN A 512 70.57 -38.16 37.64
N THR A 513 71.76 -37.61 37.93
CA THR A 513 72.36 -36.49 37.20
C THR A 513 73.80 -36.84 36.83
N VAL A 514 74.37 -36.15 35.85
CA VAL A 514 75.69 -36.50 35.33
C VAL A 514 76.76 -36.17 36.39
N GLY A 515 77.26 -37.20 37.07
CA GLY A 515 78.24 -37.16 38.16
C GLY A 515 77.68 -37.21 39.58
N SER A 516 76.37 -37.40 39.77
CA SER A 516 75.75 -37.50 41.11
C SER A 516 74.27 -37.83 41.02
N PHE A 517 73.63 -38.13 42.15
CA PHE A 517 72.17 -38.13 42.26
C PHE A 517 71.69 -37.02 43.19
N TYR A 518 70.48 -36.52 42.96
CA TYR A 518 69.79 -35.68 43.94
C TYR A 518 68.39 -36.19 44.25
N CYS A 519 68.02 -36.10 45.52
CA CYS A 519 66.72 -36.51 46.02
C CYS A 519 65.75 -35.33 45.89
N ARG A 520 64.89 -35.34 44.88
CA ARG A 520 63.83 -34.33 44.74
C ARG A 520 62.67 -34.70 45.66
N SER A 521 62.34 -33.81 46.60
CA SER A 521 61.09 -33.92 47.34
C SER A 521 59.93 -33.85 46.36
N VAL A 522 59.04 -34.83 46.36
CA VAL A 522 57.81 -34.77 45.57
C VAL A 522 56.82 -33.93 46.37
N VAL A 523 57.01 -32.61 46.33
CA VAL A 523 55.96 -31.67 46.74
C VAL A 523 54.82 -31.87 45.75
N ALA A 524 53.62 -32.17 46.25
CA ALA A 524 52.44 -32.26 45.41
C ALA A 524 52.15 -30.87 44.82
N SER A 525 52.45 -30.66 43.54
CA SER A 525 52.05 -29.44 42.84
C SER A 525 50.53 -29.47 42.69
N CYS A 526 49.84 -28.62 43.43
CA CYS A 526 48.39 -28.54 43.37
C CYS A 526 47.89 -28.13 41.98
N ALA A 527 46.68 -28.56 41.64
CA ALA A 527 46.01 -28.12 40.43
C ALA A 527 45.72 -26.61 40.50
N ARG A 528 45.55 -25.98 39.34
CA ARG A 528 45.13 -24.57 39.26
C ARG A 528 43.77 -24.41 39.97
N GLY A 529 43.64 -23.40 40.84
CA GLY A 529 42.50 -23.23 41.74
C GLY A 529 42.71 -23.80 43.16
N TYR A 530 43.86 -24.42 43.45
CA TYR A 530 44.17 -25.00 44.76
C TYR A 530 45.53 -24.55 45.30
N HIS A 531 45.65 -24.37 46.62
CA HIS A 531 46.93 -24.13 47.32
C HIS A 531 47.31 -25.32 48.22
N LEU A 532 48.57 -25.40 48.66
CA LEU A 532 48.94 -26.36 49.69
C LEU A 532 48.58 -25.84 51.09
N ASN A 533 48.01 -26.70 51.92
CA ASN A 533 47.82 -26.44 53.34
C ASN A 533 49.15 -26.15 54.05
N ALA A 534 49.07 -25.59 55.26
CA ALA A 534 50.25 -25.23 56.09
C ALA A 534 51.28 -26.36 56.30
N ASP A 535 50.85 -27.63 56.30
CA ASP A 535 51.73 -28.80 56.47
C ASP A 535 52.30 -29.35 55.14
N GLY A 536 51.87 -28.82 53.99
CA GLY A 536 52.38 -29.22 52.67
C GLY A 536 51.97 -30.62 52.18
N THR A 537 50.91 -31.20 52.75
CA THR A 537 50.53 -32.62 52.55
C THR A 537 49.40 -32.86 51.55
N HIS A 538 48.51 -31.88 51.38
CA HIS A 538 47.38 -31.95 50.45
C HIS A 538 47.01 -30.54 49.96
N CYS A 539 46.04 -30.49 49.05
CA CYS A 539 45.63 -29.29 48.35
C CYS A 539 44.25 -28.83 48.82
N GLU A 540 44.17 -27.61 49.35
CA GLU A 540 42.93 -26.92 49.70
C GLU A 540 42.48 -26.03 48.54
N ASP A 541 41.17 -25.92 48.38
CA ASP A 541 40.52 -25.06 47.40
C ASP A 541 40.78 -23.58 47.69
N VAL A 542 41.10 -22.79 46.66
CA VAL A 542 41.31 -21.35 46.81
C VAL A 542 39.98 -20.64 46.58
N ASP A 543 39.32 -20.23 47.67
CA ASP A 543 38.13 -19.39 47.57
C ASP A 543 38.49 -18.03 46.94
N GLU A 544 38.24 -17.91 45.64
CA GLU A 544 38.57 -16.70 44.88
C GLU A 544 37.59 -15.54 45.17
N CYS A 545 36.44 -15.82 45.80
CA CYS A 545 35.44 -14.81 46.16
C CYS A 545 35.86 -13.94 47.35
N VAL A 546 36.78 -14.40 48.21
CA VAL A 546 37.35 -13.59 49.32
C VAL A 546 38.60 -12.81 48.92
N LEU A 547 39.18 -13.04 47.74
CA LEU A 547 40.46 -12.43 47.32
C LEU A 547 40.30 -11.10 46.57
N HIS A 548 39.24 -10.90 45.79
CA HIS A 548 38.91 -9.61 45.17
C HIS A 548 37.45 -9.55 44.68
N ASN A 549 36.98 -8.36 44.25
CA ASN A 549 35.66 -8.18 43.64
C ASN A 549 35.60 -8.76 42.20
N MET A 550 35.65 -10.08 42.07
CA MET A 550 35.81 -10.78 40.79
C MET A 550 34.60 -10.69 39.84
N CYS A 551 33.40 -10.40 40.36
CA CYS A 551 32.15 -10.41 39.58
C CYS A 551 31.60 -9.02 39.22
N GLY A 552 32.32 -7.94 39.56
CA GLY A 552 31.89 -6.57 39.31
C GLY A 552 30.76 -6.09 40.23
N GLY A 553 30.07 -5.01 39.85
CA GLY A 553 29.00 -4.42 40.67
C GLY A 553 27.65 -5.16 40.63
N HIS A 554 27.40 -5.93 39.56
CA HIS A 554 26.08 -6.51 39.25
C HIS A 554 26.06 -8.05 39.28
N GLY A 555 27.02 -8.67 39.97
CA GLY A 555 27.13 -10.13 40.10
C GLY A 555 27.60 -10.59 41.48
N SER A 556 27.03 -11.68 41.99
CA SER A 556 27.47 -12.33 43.21
C SER A 556 28.48 -13.44 42.88
N CYS A 557 29.60 -13.48 43.61
CA CYS A 557 30.56 -14.56 43.47
C CYS A 557 30.11 -15.80 44.26
N VAL A 558 30.23 -16.98 43.65
CA VAL A 558 29.99 -18.28 44.31
C VAL A 558 31.18 -19.18 44.04
N ASN A 559 31.87 -19.57 45.12
CA ASN A 559 33.01 -20.47 45.04
C ASN A 559 32.59 -21.90 44.66
N THR A 560 33.43 -22.63 43.93
CA THR A 560 33.29 -24.06 43.58
C THR A 560 34.65 -24.75 43.62
N GLU A 561 34.69 -26.08 43.80
CA GLU A 561 35.97 -26.78 43.95
C GLU A 561 36.90 -26.59 42.72
N GLY A 562 37.94 -25.78 42.88
CA GLY A 562 38.96 -25.43 41.90
C GLY A 562 38.67 -24.23 41.00
N SER A 563 37.60 -23.46 41.26
CA SER A 563 37.21 -22.26 40.49
C SER A 563 36.03 -21.54 41.13
N TYR A 564 35.87 -20.26 40.91
CA TYR A 564 34.60 -19.54 41.17
C TYR A 564 33.66 -19.50 39.94
N ARG A 565 32.39 -19.16 40.18
CA ARG A 565 31.44 -18.65 39.16
C ARG A 565 30.79 -17.36 39.64
N CYS A 566 30.30 -16.55 38.70
CA CYS A 566 29.50 -15.35 38.99
C CYS A 566 28.03 -15.61 38.67
N GLU A 567 27.15 -15.30 39.62
CA GLU A 567 25.69 -15.29 39.46
C GLU A 567 25.24 -13.84 39.29
N CYS A 568 24.91 -13.47 38.05
CA CYS A 568 24.51 -12.11 37.70
C CYS A 568 23.12 -11.76 38.20
N GLN A 569 22.91 -10.49 38.54
CA GLN A 569 21.59 -9.95 38.85
C GLN A 569 20.65 -10.03 37.64
N SER A 570 19.33 -10.04 37.89
CA SER A 570 18.33 -10.02 36.81
C SER A 570 18.53 -8.80 35.91
N GLY A 571 18.50 -9.01 34.59
CA GLY A 571 18.86 -7.99 33.59
C GLY A 571 20.32 -8.06 33.12
N PHE A 572 21.18 -8.87 33.75
CA PHE A 572 22.61 -8.97 33.41
C PHE A 572 23.01 -10.40 33.02
N THR A 573 24.00 -10.53 32.14
CA THR A 573 24.57 -11.80 31.67
C THR A 573 26.08 -11.86 31.92
N PHE A 574 26.61 -13.04 32.20
CA PHE A 574 28.03 -13.21 32.48
C PHE A 574 28.84 -13.31 31.18
N ASN A 575 29.68 -12.31 30.92
CA ASN A 575 30.59 -12.33 29.79
C ASN A 575 31.88 -13.09 30.16
N SER A 576 32.12 -14.20 29.47
CA SER A 576 33.23 -15.13 29.76
C SER A 576 34.62 -14.57 29.42
N ILE A 577 34.70 -13.48 28.63
CA ILE A 577 35.93 -12.80 28.22
C ILE A 577 36.26 -11.68 29.20
N SER A 578 35.32 -10.75 29.46
CA SER A 578 35.53 -9.62 30.38
C SER A 578 35.46 -10.02 31.85
N LYS A 579 34.92 -11.21 32.17
CA LYS A 579 34.66 -11.74 33.53
C LYS A 579 33.67 -10.91 34.35
N LEU A 580 32.87 -10.07 33.70
CA LEU A 580 31.89 -9.21 34.35
C LEU A 580 30.47 -9.61 34.00
N CYS A 581 29.54 -9.24 34.87
CA CYS A 581 28.11 -9.21 34.56
C CYS A 581 27.82 -7.95 33.74
N GLU A 582 27.53 -8.14 32.46
CA GLU A 582 27.21 -7.07 31.51
C GLU A 582 25.71 -7.01 31.28
N ASP A 583 25.20 -5.81 31.04
CA ASP A 583 23.78 -5.55 30.80
C ASP A 583 23.25 -6.33 29.59
N ILE A 584 22.10 -6.99 29.74
CA ILE A 584 21.41 -7.65 28.64
C ILE A 584 20.65 -6.57 27.88
N ASN A 585 21.21 -6.11 26.76
CA ASN A 585 20.51 -5.13 25.94
C ASN A 585 19.24 -5.72 25.30
N GLU A 586 18.08 -5.64 25.98
CA GLU A 586 16.88 -6.39 25.57
C GLU A 586 16.30 -5.84 24.26
N CYS A 587 16.50 -4.55 23.97
CA CYS A 587 16.11 -3.94 22.71
C CYS A 587 16.82 -4.58 21.50
N ARG A 588 18.10 -4.98 21.65
CA ARG A 588 18.83 -5.78 20.64
C ARG A 588 18.50 -7.27 20.73
N HIS A 589 18.30 -7.80 21.94
CA HIS A 589 18.11 -9.24 22.15
C HIS A 589 16.72 -9.75 21.73
N TYR A 590 15.70 -8.89 21.79
CA TYR A 590 14.29 -9.19 21.47
C TYR A 590 13.69 -8.17 20.49
N SER A 591 14.46 -7.84 19.46
CA SER A 591 14.11 -6.84 18.44
C SER A 591 12.69 -7.01 17.88
N GLY A 592 11.91 -5.93 17.88
CA GLY A 592 10.55 -5.87 17.33
C GLY A 592 9.46 -6.62 18.12
N ARG A 593 9.76 -7.16 19.32
CA ARG A 593 8.75 -7.80 20.20
C ARG A 593 8.57 -7.16 21.56
N LEU A 594 9.48 -6.27 21.96
CA LEU A 594 9.62 -5.85 23.34
C LEU A 594 8.84 -4.56 23.68
N CYS A 595 8.73 -3.66 22.68
CA CYS A 595 7.97 -2.42 22.68
C CYS A 595 7.20 -2.33 21.35
N ALA A 596 6.04 -1.67 21.32
CA ALA A 596 5.26 -1.52 20.10
C ALA A 596 5.89 -0.57 19.06
N HIS A 597 6.51 0.53 19.52
CA HIS A 597 7.15 1.53 18.66
C HIS A 597 8.66 1.64 18.93
N LYS A 598 9.09 2.43 19.91
CA LYS A 598 10.51 2.64 20.23
C LYS A 598 10.90 1.92 21.51
N CYS A 599 12.09 1.33 21.52
CA CYS A 599 12.72 0.67 22.66
C CYS A 599 14.04 1.36 22.96
N GLU A 600 14.24 1.77 24.21
CA GLU A 600 15.46 2.40 24.71
C GLU A 600 16.00 1.54 25.85
N ASN A 601 17.27 1.19 25.76
CA ASN A 601 17.91 0.30 26.73
C ASN A 601 18.37 1.08 27.96
N THR A 602 18.12 0.54 29.15
CA THR A 602 18.59 1.10 30.42
C THR A 602 19.44 0.08 31.16
N GLU A 603 20.14 0.46 32.22
CA GLU A 603 21.00 -0.47 32.94
C GLU A 603 20.15 -1.45 33.77
N GLY A 604 20.18 -2.74 33.40
CA GLY A 604 19.39 -3.82 33.98
C GLY A 604 17.95 -3.92 33.49
N SER A 605 17.53 -3.12 32.49
CA SER A 605 16.17 -3.13 31.95
C SER A 605 16.02 -2.32 30.66
N TYR A 606 14.77 -2.04 30.26
CA TYR A 606 14.47 -1.22 29.08
C TYR A 606 13.22 -0.36 29.29
N GLN A 607 13.13 0.74 28.53
CA GLN A 607 11.97 1.62 28.48
C GLN A 607 11.37 1.66 27.08
N CYS A 608 10.05 1.65 26.98
CA CYS A 608 9.33 1.86 25.72
C CYS A 608 8.84 3.29 25.59
N SER A 609 8.87 3.82 24.37
CA SER A 609 8.29 5.12 24.02
C SER A 609 7.54 5.07 22.69
N CYS A 610 6.64 6.03 22.48
CA CYS A 610 5.73 6.08 21.35
C CYS A 610 6.08 7.23 20.40
N ILE A 611 5.84 7.02 19.10
CA ILE A 611 5.92 8.08 18.10
C ILE A 611 4.78 9.10 18.30
N LYS A 612 4.93 10.31 17.73
CA LYS A 612 3.88 11.34 17.75
C LYS A 612 2.57 10.79 17.17
N GLY A 613 1.43 11.21 17.73
CA GLY A 613 0.11 10.62 17.44
C GLY A 613 -0.25 9.42 18.34
N PHE A 614 0.66 8.99 19.23
CA PHE A 614 0.43 7.85 20.12
C PHE A 614 0.89 8.13 21.56
N LYS A 615 0.15 7.58 22.52
CA LYS A 615 0.45 7.59 23.96
C LYS A 615 0.88 6.20 24.42
N LEU A 616 1.72 6.13 25.45
CA LEU A 616 2.12 4.85 26.04
C LEU A 616 0.93 4.27 26.84
N ALA A 617 0.56 3.03 26.54
CA ALA A 617 -0.49 2.31 27.23
C ALA A 617 -0.10 2.00 28.69
N GLU A 618 -1.08 1.71 29.54
CA GLU A 618 -0.89 1.43 30.98
C GLU A 618 0.07 0.25 31.25
N ASN A 619 0.24 -0.66 30.28
CA ASN A 619 1.19 -1.76 30.35
C ASN A 619 2.67 -1.37 30.12
N GLY A 620 2.95 -0.10 29.81
CA GLY A 620 4.29 0.44 29.59
C GLY A 620 5.02 -0.06 28.34
N LYS A 621 4.33 -0.76 27.42
CA LYS A 621 4.94 -1.41 26.24
C LYS A 621 4.21 -1.17 24.93
N ASN A 622 2.88 -1.08 24.99
CA ASN A 622 2.04 -0.80 23.82
C ASN A 622 1.87 0.71 23.62
N CYS A 623 1.58 1.11 22.39
CA CYS A 623 1.24 2.47 22.05
C CYS A 623 -0.22 2.52 21.59
N GLU A 624 -1.02 3.33 22.27
CA GLU A 624 -2.41 3.61 21.94
C GLU A 624 -2.48 4.87 21.09
N ASP A 625 -3.40 4.85 20.12
CA ASP A 625 -3.71 5.98 19.26
C ASP A 625 -4.22 7.18 20.08
N VAL A 626 -3.75 8.38 19.78
CA VAL A 626 -4.25 9.62 20.41
C VAL A 626 -5.37 10.15 19.55
N ASN A 627 -6.59 10.19 20.09
CA ASN A 627 -7.74 10.73 19.40
C ASN A 627 -7.71 12.27 19.40
N GLU A 628 -7.00 12.88 18.45
CA GLU A 628 -6.92 14.35 18.38
C GLU A 628 -8.29 15.01 18.13
N CYS A 629 -9.26 14.29 17.55
CA CYS A 629 -10.61 14.82 17.36
C CYS A 629 -11.34 15.15 18.68
N GLU A 630 -10.92 14.63 19.84
CA GLU A 630 -11.46 15.03 21.15
C GLU A 630 -11.23 16.53 21.45
N ALA A 631 -10.18 17.12 20.88
CA ALA A 631 -9.90 18.55 20.98
C ALA A 631 -10.74 19.41 20.03
N SER A 632 -11.57 18.80 19.16
CA SER A 632 -12.30 19.48 18.08
C SER A 632 -11.42 20.42 17.22
N PRO A 633 -10.30 19.92 16.64
CA PRO A 633 -9.36 20.75 15.89
C PRO A 633 -9.94 21.26 14.56
N CYS A 634 -10.78 20.44 13.90
CA CYS A 634 -11.38 20.75 12.60
C CYS A 634 -12.52 21.76 12.71
N SER A 635 -12.63 22.64 11.72
CA SER A 635 -13.73 23.60 11.60
C SER A 635 -15.12 22.94 11.39
N GLN A 636 -15.17 21.75 10.79
CA GLN A 636 -16.40 20.99 10.55
C GLN A 636 -16.29 19.54 11.07
N GLU A 637 -15.99 18.57 10.20
CA GLU A 637 -15.99 17.15 10.57
C GLU A 637 -14.55 16.67 10.77
N CYS A 638 -14.33 15.86 11.81
CA CYS A 638 -13.03 15.32 12.17
C CYS A 638 -13.12 13.80 12.22
N ALA A 639 -12.23 13.12 11.49
CA ALA A 639 -12.06 11.68 11.59
C ALA A 639 -10.68 11.38 12.19
N ASN A 640 -10.69 10.62 13.28
CA ASN A 640 -9.47 10.09 13.85
C ASN A 640 -8.95 8.96 12.97
N VAL A 641 -7.68 9.05 12.56
CA VAL A 641 -6.99 8.04 11.75
C VAL A 641 -5.79 7.50 12.55
N TYR A 642 -5.23 6.36 12.15
CA TYR A 642 -4.16 5.76 12.94
C TYR A 642 -2.88 6.63 12.93
N GLY A 643 -2.60 7.30 14.05
CA GLY A 643 -1.46 8.19 14.28
C GLY A 643 -1.66 9.67 13.90
N SER A 644 -2.89 10.09 13.58
CA SER A 644 -3.23 11.48 13.21
C SER A 644 -4.75 11.67 13.17
N TYR A 645 -5.22 12.87 12.86
CA TYR A 645 -6.59 13.13 12.42
C TYR A 645 -6.63 13.62 10.97
N GLN A 646 -7.82 13.58 10.36
CA GLN A 646 -8.14 14.24 9.10
C GLN A 646 -9.41 15.07 9.25
N CYS A 647 -9.42 16.27 8.67
CA CYS A 647 -10.58 17.13 8.61
C CYS A 647 -11.34 16.91 7.30
N TYR A 648 -12.67 16.87 7.38
CA TYR A 648 -13.56 16.80 6.23
C TYR A 648 -14.58 17.92 6.27
N CYS A 649 -14.90 18.42 5.08
CA CYS A 649 -15.87 19.48 4.87
C CYS A 649 -17.20 18.90 4.39
N ARG A 650 -18.30 19.51 4.82
CA ARG A 650 -19.64 19.16 4.33
C ARG A 650 -19.78 19.58 2.87
N ARG A 651 -20.78 19.02 2.19
CA ARG A 651 -21.13 19.45 0.82
C ARG A 651 -21.35 20.96 0.76
N GLY A 652 -20.83 21.60 -0.29
CA GLY A 652 -20.81 23.06 -0.46
C GLY A 652 -19.57 23.74 0.15
N TYR A 653 -18.63 22.97 0.70
CA TYR A 653 -17.39 23.49 1.29
C TYR A 653 -16.17 22.71 0.82
N GLU A 654 -15.05 23.40 0.65
CA GLU A 654 -13.73 22.84 0.37
C GLU A 654 -12.76 23.06 1.54
N LEU A 655 -11.74 22.21 1.65
CA LEU A 655 -10.74 22.29 2.72
C LEU A 655 -9.64 23.25 2.30
N ASN A 656 -9.28 24.21 3.15
CA ASN A 656 -8.22 25.17 2.88
C ASN A 656 -6.86 24.47 2.77
N ASP A 657 -6.21 24.59 1.61
CA ASP A 657 -4.93 23.94 1.28
C ASP A 657 -3.74 24.36 2.17
N ILE A 658 -3.85 25.51 2.86
CA ILE A 658 -2.76 26.08 3.68
C ILE A 658 -2.74 25.47 5.08
N ASP A 659 -3.92 25.28 5.70
CA ASP A 659 -4.04 24.80 7.08
C ASP A 659 -4.55 23.35 7.21
N GLY A 660 -5.25 22.82 6.20
CA GLY A 660 -5.83 21.47 6.20
C GLY A 660 -6.93 21.26 7.26
N ILE A 661 -7.50 22.34 7.81
CA ILE A 661 -8.34 22.34 9.02
C ILE A 661 -9.61 23.18 8.82
N THR A 662 -9.50 24.30 8.09
CA THR A 662 -10.59 25.24 7.83
C THR A 662 -11.35 24.85 6.56
N CYS A 663 -12.67 24.81 6.66
CA CYS A 663 -13.56 24.54 5.53
C CYS A 663 -14.18 25.85 5.03
N GLU A 664 -13.87 26.21 3.79
CA GLU A 664 -14.30 27.42 3.13
C GLU A 664 -15.47 27.15 2.18
N ASP A 665 -16.28 28.17 1.91
CA ASP A 665 -17.49 28.10 1.10
C ASP A 665 -17.14 28.02 -0.39
N ILE A 666 -17.65 27.01 -1.11
CA ILE A 666 -17.39 26.89 -2.56
C ILE A 666 -18.31 27.88 -3.29
N ASP A 667 -17.76 28.92 -3.90
CA ASP A 667 -18.54 29.83 -4.75
C ASP A 667 -18.90 29.16 -6.08
N GLU A 668 -20.00 28.42 -6.12
CA GLU A 668 -20.45 27.76 -7.35
C GLU A 668 -20.89 28.76 -8.42
N CYS A 669 -21.10 30.04 -8.07
CA CYS A 669 -21.39 31.09 -9.05
C CYS A 669 -20.14 31.62 -9.76
N ALA A 670 -18.93 31.27 -9.30
CA ALA A 670 -17.69 31.49 -10.05
C ALA A 670 -17.56 30.54 -11.26
N ILE A 671 -18.33 29.44 -11.28
CA ILE A 671 -18.33 28.44 -12.35
C ILE A 671 -19.33 28.85 -13.45
N PRO A 672 -18.92 28.89 -14.74
CA PRO A 672 -19.82 29.28 -15.82
C PRO A 672 -20.96 28.27 -16.05
N ASN A 673 -22.12 28.77 -16.46
CA ASN A 673 -23.34 28.01 -16.83
C ASN A 673 -24.01 27.20 -15.69
N VAL A 674 -23.74 27.51 -14.42
CA VAL A 674 -24.38 26.82 -13.27
C VAL A 674 -25.87 27.12 -13.11
N CYS A 675 -26.32 28.31 -13.51
CA CYS A 675 -27.74 28.73 -13.56
C CYS A 675 -28.08 29.25 -14.96
N SER A 676 -29.31 29.05 -15.44
CA SER A 676 -29.73 29.56 -16.77
C SER A 676 -29.90 31.08 -16.87
N TYR A 677 -30.03 31.79 -15.74
CA TYR A 677 -30.16 33.26 -15.74
C TYR A 677 -29.23 33.92 -14.72
N ARG A 678 -29.56 33.83 -13.41
CA ARG A 678 -28.78 34.49 -12.36
C ARG A 678 -28.52 33.57 -11.18
N CYS A 679 -27.24 33.33 -10.92
CA CYS A 679 -26.73 32.65 -9.73
C CYS A 679 -26.57 33.65 -8.57
N VAL A 680 -26.80 33.18 -7.34
CA VAL A 680 -26.50 33.87 -6.08
C VAL A 680 -25.86 32.86 -5.14
N ASN A 681 -24.59 33.06 -4.80
CA ASN A 681 -23.89 32.18 -3.88
C ASN A 681 -24.44 32.36 -2.45
N THR A 682 -24.53 31.27 -1.69
CA THR A 682 -24.95 31.26 -0.29
C THR A 682 -24.10 30.27 0.52
N VAL A 683 -24.11 30.40 1.85
CA VAL A 683 -23.21 29.62 2.70
C VAL A 683 -23.60 28.12 2.68
N GLY A 684 -22.78 27.29 2.05
CA GLY A 684 -22.98 25.86 1.80
C GLY A 684 -23.71 25.52 0.49
N GLY A 685 -23.79 26.43 -0.47
CA GLY A 685 -24.34 26.19 -1.80
C GLY A 685 -25.02 27.41 -2.42
N PHE A 686 -25.52 27.30 -3.65
CA PHE A 686 -26.07 28.45 -4.39
C PHE A 686 -27.59 28.39 -4.63
N ASN A 687 -28.17 29.53 -5.00
CA ASN A 687 -29.55 29.63 -5.50
C ASN A 687 -29.60 30.27 -6.88
N CYS A 688 -30.30 29.62 -7.82
CA CYS A 688 -30.64 30.21 -9.11
C CYS A 688 -31.94 31.01 -9.01
N THR A 689 -31.99 32.12 -9.74
CA THR A 689 -33.18 32.96 -9.88
C THR A 689 -33.52 33.16 -11.36
N CYS A 690 -34.80 33.36 -11.66
CA CYS A 690 -35.33 33.60 -13.02
C CYS A 690 -36.04 34.96 -13.07
N PRO A 691 -36.21 35.57 -14.26
CA PRO A 691 -37.00 36.78 -14.42
C PRO A 691 -38.45 36.55 -13.97
N SER A 692 -38.97 37.40 -13.07
CA SER A 692 -40.36 37.30 -12.59
C SER A 692 -41.41 37.67 -13.63
N SER A 693 -40.99 38.18 -14.79
CA SER A 693 -41.80 38.51 -15.96
C SER A 693 -41.82 37.33 -16.95
N GLY A 694 -42.69 36.35 -16.71
CA GLY A 694 -42.96 35.26 -17.66
C GLY A 694 -42.14 33.97 -17.47
N TYR A 695 -41.20 33.91 -16.51
CA TYR A 695 -40.42 32.70 -16.22
C TYR A 695 -40.57 32.23 -14.77
N ARG A 696 -40.42 30.91 -14.57
CA ARG A 696 -40.35 30.26 -13.26
C ARG A 696 -39.15 29.32 -13.19
N LEU A 697 -38.65 29.09 -11.98
CA LEU A 697 -37.58 28.12 -11.76
C LEU A 697 -38.09 26.69 -11.99
N GLY A 698 -37.33 25.89 -12.71
CA GLY A 698 -37.65 24.50 -13.04
C GLY A 698 -37.52 23.54 -11.84
N PRO A 699 -37.97 22.28 -11.99
CA PRO A 699 -37.85 21.26 -10.95
C PRO A 699 -36.41 20.90 -10.56
N ASP A 700 -35.46 21.21 -11.44
CA ASP A 700 -34.01 21.06 -11.26
C ASP A 700 -33.38 22.17 -10.39
N GLY A 701 -34.13 23.24 -10.09
CA GLY A 701 -33.65 24.38 -9.32
C GLY A 701 -32.62 25.24 -10.04
N ARG A 702 -32.38 25.02 -11.34
CA ARG A 702 -31.33 25.69 -12.13
C ARG A 702 -31.83 26.32 -13.43
N SER A 703 -32.75 25.64 -14.11
CA SER A 703 -33.29 26.06 -15.40
C SER A 703 -34.45 27.03 -15.24
N CYS A 704 -34.55 28.02 -16.13
CA CYS A 704 -35.72 28.88 -16.21
C CYS A 704 -36.71 28.33 -17.25
N GLN A 705 -37.93 28.05 -16.80
CA GLN A 705 -39.02 27.56 -17.63
C GLN A 705 -40.01 28.68 -17.92
N ASP A 706 -40.39 28.80 -19.18
CA ASP A 706 -41.44 29.69 -19.66
C ASP A 706 -42.80 29.39 -18.98
N VAL A 707 -43.60 30.43 -18.75
CA VAL A 707 -44.93 30.32 -18.14
C VAL A 707 -45.98 30.56 -19.21
N ASP A 708 -46.64 29.49 -19.67
CA ASP A 708 -47.72 29.61 -20.66
C ASP A 708 -48.94 30.33 -20.08
N GLU A 709 -49.02 31.65 -20.27
CA GLU A 709 -50.13 32.46 -19.74
C GLU A 709 -51.45 32.23 -20.50
N CYS A 710 -51.39 31.70 -21.71
CA CYS A 710 -52.56 31.31 -22.49
C CYS A 710 -53.21 30.05 -21.91
N ALA A 711 -52.42 29.04 -21.56
CA ALA A 711 -52.89 27.83 -20.88
C ALA A 711 -53.24 28.08 -19.40
N ALA A 712 -52.50 28.96 -18.71
CA ALA A 712 -52.78 29.35 -17.33
C ALA A 712 -54.00 30.29 -17.20
N GLY A 713 -54.48 30.89 -18.29
CA GLY A 713 -55.59 31.86 -18.28
C GLY A 713 -55.24 33.19 -17.60
N THR A 714 -53.95 33.51 -17.48
CA THR A 714 -53.43 34.75 -16.87
C THR A 714 -53.23 35.88 -17.87
N HIS A 715 -53.51 35.64 -19.15
CA HIS A 715 -53.46 36.61 -20.24
C HIS A 715 -54.56 37.69 -20.15
N THR A 716 -54.32 38.86 -20.76
CA THR A 716 -55.26 40.00 -20.76
C THR A 716 -55.95 40.24 -22.11
N CYS A 717 -55.95 39.24 -23.00
CA CYS A 717 -56.54 39.34 -24.34
C CYS A 717 -58.05 39.59 -24.34
N SER A 718 -58.52 40.34 -25.34
CA SER A 718 -59.94 40.58 -25.61
C SER A 718 -60.65 39.32 -26.09
N ALA A 719 -61.96 39.19 -25.86
CA ALA A 719 -62.77 38.05 -26.30
C ALA A 719 -62.87 37.87 -27.83
N ALA A 720 -62.40 38.84 -28.62
CA ALA A 720 -62.27 38.72 -30.08
C ALA A 720 -60.89 38.17 -30.51
N GLU A 721 -59.86 38.36 -29.68
CA GLU A 721 -58.46 38.01 -29.97
C GLU A 721 -58.17 36.56 -29.60
N ASN A 722 -57.14 35.99 -30.23
CA ASN A 722 -56.60 34.68 -29.83
C ASN A 722 -55.32 34.93 -29.04
N CYS A 723 -55.12 34.20 -27.94
CA CYS A 723 -53.89 34.24 -27.15
C CYS A 723 -52.85 33.30 -27.77
N PHE A 724 -51.62 33.79 -27.93
CA PHE A 724 -50.46 33.01 -28.35
C PHE A 724 -49.35 33.15 -27.31
N ASN A 725 -48.85 32.03 -26.83
CA ASN A 725 -47.72 32.01 -25.90
C ASN A 725 -46.41 32.29 -26.64
N ILE A 726 -45.51 33.08 -26.04
CA ILE A 726 -44.18 33.38 -26.55
C ILE A 726 -43.16 33.30 -25.42
N HIS A 727 -41.88 33.14 -25.73
CA HIS A 727 -40.84 33.12 -24.70
C HIS A 727 -40.82 34.42 -23.87
N GLY A 728 -41.16 34.31 -22.58
CA GLY A 728 -41.25 35.41 -21.62
C GLY A 728 -42.58 36.17 -21.60
N GLY A 729 -43.65 35.64 -22.20
CA GLY A 729 -44.99 36.22 -22.07
C GLY A 729 -45.99 35.79 -23.14
N PHE A 730 -47.04 36.58 -23.34
CA PHE A 730 -48.07 36.29 -24.35
C PHE A 730 -48.25 37.42 -25.38
N ARG A 731 -48.93 37.07 -26.49
CA ARG A 731 -49.42 37.99 -27.52
C ARG A 731 -50.89 37.74 -27.81
N CYS A 732 -51.66 38.81 -27.85
CA CYS A 732 -53.07 38.80 -28.23
C CYS A 732 -53.18 39.25 -29.67
N LEU A 733 -53.50 38.33 -30.59
CA LEU A 733 -53.58 38.65 -32.02
C LEU A 733 -54.96 38.34 -32.59
N TYR A 734 -55.45 39.30 -33.37
CA TYR A 734 -56.68 39.20 -34.13
C TYR A 734 -56.35 38.96 -35.61
N PHE A 735 -56.85 37.85 -36.16
CA PHE A 735 -56.64 37.46 -37.56
C PHE A 735 -57.98 37.42 -38.30
N ASP A 736 -58.18 38.39 -39.19
CA ASP A 736 -59.29 38.39 -40.15
C ASP A 736 -58.97 37.49 -41.35
N CYS A 737 -60.01 36.80 -41.87
CA CYS A 737 -59.87 36.10 -43.14
C CYS A 737 -59.94 37.10 -44.31
N PRO A 738 -59.09 36.95 -45.34
CA PRO A 738 -59.15 37.79 -46.54
C PRO A 738 -60.52 37.75 -47.25
N PRO A 739 -60.85 38.74 -48.09
CA PRO A 739 -62.06 38.74 -48.91
C PRO A 739 -62.22 37.41 -49.67
N ASN A 740 -63.45 36.92 -49.75
CA ASN A 740 -63.80 35.61 -50.32
C ASN A 740 -63.25 34.37 -49.56
N PHE A 741 -62.70 34.52 -48.36
CA PHE A 741 -62.45 33.42 -47.42
C PHE A 741 -63.33 33.55 -46.18
N ARG A 742 -63.60 32.43 -45.49
CA ARG A 742 -64.32 32.38 -44.21
C ARG A 742 -63.56 31.56 -43.19
N ARG A 743 -63.62 31.94 -41.90
CA ARG A 743 -63.00 31.18 -40.81
C ARG A 743 -63.62 29.79 -40.71
N ALA A 744 -62.78 28.77 -40.57
CA ALA A 744 -63.22 27.41 -40.28
C ALA A 744 -63.78 27.35 -38.85
N THR A 745 -65.02 26.92 -38.69
CA THR A 745 -65.64 26.70 -37.38
C THR A 745 -65.07 25.42 -36.77
N SER A 746 -64.25 25.55 -35.72
CA SER A 746 -63.69 24.37 -35.02
C SER A 746 -64.76 23.66 -34.21
N GLY A 747 -64.81 22.34 -34.34
CA GLY A 747 -65.78 21.45 -33.71
C GLY A 747 -65.32 20.86 -32.38
N SER A 748 -64.76 21.65 -31.46
CA SER A 748 -64.69 21.36 -30.01
C SER A 748 -64.21 22.59 -29.25
N GLN A 749 -64.77 22.90 -28.09
CA GLN A 749 -64.33 24.00 -27.21
C GLN A 749 -63.21 23.60 -26.24
N THR A 750 -62.36 22.64 -26.61
CA THR A 750 -61.30 22.09 -25.73
C THR A 750 -59.92 21.99 -26.37
N GLU A 751 -59.72 22.57 -27.56
CA GLU A 751 -58.39 22.80 -28.13
C GLU A 751 -58.23 24.31 -28.36
N THR A 752 -57.34 24.93 -27.58
CA THR A 752 -56.93 26.32 -27.75
C THR A 752 -56.30 26.47 -29.13
N SER A 753 -56.93 27.27 -30.01
CA SER A 753 -56.62 27.26 -31.44
C SER A 753 -55.30 27.96 -31.76
N VAL A 754 -54.20 27.20 -31.76
CA VAL A 754 -52.84 27.64 -32.14
C VAL A 754 -52.76 28.16 -33.59
N PHE A 755 -53.76 27.87 -34.43
CA PHE A 755 -53.83 28.32 -35.81
C PHE A 755 -55.22 28.84 -36.20
N VAL A 756 -55.27 29.90 -36.99
CA VAL A 756 -56.48 30.45 -37.60
C VAL A 756 -56.55 29.98 -39.06
N ARG A 757 -57.52 29.11 -39.36
CA ARG A 757 -57.71 28.55 -40.70
C ARG A 757 -58.86 29.24 -41.42
N CYS A 758 -58.56 29.83 -42.57
CA CYS A 758 -59.48 30.47 -43.49
C CYS A 758 -59.67 29.57 -44.72
N ILE A 759 -60.92 29.24 -45.05
CA ILE A 759 -61.30 28.37 -46.17
C ILE A 759 -62.00 29.22 -47.23
N LYS A 760 -61.65 29.00 -48.49
CA LYS A 760 -62.24 29.70 -49.64
C LYS A 760 -63.77 29.60 -49.65
N SER A 761 -64.44 30.71 -49.94
CA SER A 761 -65.89 30.88 -49.85
C SER A 761 -66.36 31.98 -50.82
N CYS A 762 -66.20 31.74 -52.12
CA CYS A 762 -66.60 32.66 -53.19
C CYS A 762 -68.09 33.02 -53.17
N LYS A 763 -68.41 34.25 -53.58
CA LYS A 763 -69.78 34.68 -53.86
C LYS A 763 -70.29 34.03 -55.16
N ARG A 764 -71.60 33.81 -55.28
CA ARG A 764 -72.18 33.28 -56.55
C ARG A 764 -71.92 34.27 -57.69
N HIS A 765 -71.36 33.77 -58.80
CA HIS A 765 -70.91 34.52 -59.99
C HIS A 765 -69.58 35.28 -59.86
N ASP A 766 -68.82 35.09 -58.77
CA ASP A 766 -67.43 35.56 -58.69
C ASP A 766 -66.50 34.56 -59.40
N THR A 767 -66.30 34.75 -60.72
CA THR A 767 -65.49 33.86 -61.56
C THR A 767 -64.01 33.95 -61.25
N ASP A 768 -63.53 35.13 -60.85
CA ASP A 768 -62.12 35.36 -60.55
C ASP A 768 -61.76 34.63 -59.25
N CYS A 769 -62.62 34.74 -58.23
CA CYS A 769 -62.53 33.88 -57.06
C CYS A 769 -62.63 32.40 -57.42
N ALA A 770 -63.55 31.97 -58.28
CA ALA A 770 -63.67 30.55 -58.62
C ALA A 770 -62.39 29.98 -59.25
N ASN A 771 -61.71 30.77 -60.09
CA ASN A 771 -60.50 30.38 -60.83
C ASN A 771 -59.18 30.48 -60.02
N ASP A 772 -59.16 31.21 -58.90
CA ASP A 772 -58.01 31.30 -58.00
C ASP A 772 -57.59 29.91 -57.48
N PRO A 773 -56.33 29.46 -57.59
CA PRO A 773 -55.91 28.16 -57.07
C PRO A 773 -55.88 28.08 -55.53
N VAL A 774 -55.92 29.20 -54.80
CA VAL A 774 -55.85 29.22 -53.32
C VAL A 774 -57.14 28.69 -52.70
N LEU A 775 -57.06 27.58 -51.97
CA LEU A 775 -58.21 26.98 -51.27
C LEU A 775 -58.21 27.22 -49.76
N VAL A 776 -57.04 27.32 -49.14
CA VAL A 776 -56.87 27.45 -47.68
C VAL A 776 -55.75 28.41 -47.37
N ILE A 777 -56.00 29.36 -46.47
CA ILE A 777 -55.00 30.24 -45.85
C ILE A 777 -54.98 29.88 -44.36
N THR A 778 -53.80 29.64 -43.79
CA THR A 778 -53.64 29.29 -42.37
C THR A 778 -52.64 30.21 -41.70
N SER A 779 -53.08 31.01 -40.73
CA SER A 779 -52.20 31.86 -39.92
C SER A 779 -51.85 31.17 -38.60
N THR A 780 -50.59 31.21 -38.20
CA THR A 780 -50.09 30.65 -36.93
C THR A 780 -49.01 31.56 -36.35
N VAL A 781 -48.76 31.42 -35.05
CA VAL A 781 -47.63 32.06 -34.37
C VAL A 781 -46.58 31.01 -34.04
N LEU A 782 -45.32 31.42 -34.06
CA LEU A 782 -44.15 30.66 -33.61
C LEU A 782 -43.32 31.58 -32.70
N SER A 783 -42.83 31.06 -31.58
CA SER A 783 -41.83 31.75 -30.76
C SER A 783 -40.51 30.99 -30.82
N LEU A 784 -39.41 31.73 -30.97
CA LEU A 784 -38.05 31.20 -30.99
C LEU A 784 -37.17 31.99 -30.02
N PRO A 785 -36.18 31.36 -29.35
CA PRO A 785 -35.20 32.07 -28.53
C PRO A 785 -34.19 32.83 -29.42
N THR A 786 -33.49 33.82 -28.86
CA THR A 786 -32.32 34.39 -29.57
C THR A 786 -31.16 33.40 -29.56
N LEU A 787 -30.80 32.91 -30.74
CA LEU A 787 -29.62 32.07 -30.96
C LEU A 787 -28.41 32.94 -31.34
N ARG A 788 -27.36 32.94 -30.51
CA ARG A 788 -26.09 33.66 -30.78
C ARG A 788 -25.16 32.93 -31.76
N LYS A 789 -25.32 31.60 -31.86
CA LYS A 789 -24.61 30.70 -32.79
C LYS A 789 -25.60 29.66 -33.27
N LEU A 790 -25.44 29.23 -34.52
CA LEU A 790 -26.20 28.16 -35.15
C LEU A 790 -25.17 27.29 -35.90
N GLU A 791 -24.91 26.09 -35.41
CA GLU A 791 -23.87 25.21 -35.97
C GLU A 791 -24.42 24.35 -37.12
N GLU A 792 -25.68 23.94 -37.03
CA GLU A 792 -26.44 23.26 -38.09
C GLU A 792 -27.84 23.88 -38.25
N PRO A 793 -28.50 23.74 -39.42
CA PRO A 793 -29.88 24.24 -39.60
C PRO A 793 -30.90 23.56 -38.68
N GLU A 794 -31.66 24.36 -37.94
CA GLU A 794 -32.64 23.88 -36.96
C GLU A 794 -34.05 23.76 -37.56
N ASP A 795 -34.71 22.60 -37.40
CA ASP A 795 -36.08 22.36 -37.89
C ASP A 795 -37.12 23.06 -37.00
N ILE A 796 -37.67 24.19 -37.43
CA ILE A 796 -38.54 25.05 -36.60
C ILE A 796 -40.06 24.81 -36.78
N ALA A 797 -40.50 24.29 -37.94
CA ALA A 797 -41.92 24.01 -38.19
C ALA A 797 -42.13 22.95 -39.28
N VAL A 798 -43.23 22.20 -39.20
CA VAL A 798 -43.53 21.11 -40.16
C VAL A 798 -44.92 21.27 -40.78
N LEU A 799 -44.94 21.54 -42.08
CA LEU A 799 -46.15 21.61 -42.91
C LEU A 799 -46.55 20.21 -43.38
N ARG A 800 -47.68 19.70 -42.89
CA ARG A 800 -48.24 18.40 -43.30
C ARG A 800 -49.13 18.56 -44.53
N THR A 801 -49.01 17.65 -45.50
CA THR A 801 -49.84 17.63 -46.71
C THR A 801 -50.79 16.43 -46.71
N ALA A 802 -51.83 16.48 -47.54
CA ALA A 802 -52.76 15.37 -47.74
C ALA A 802 -52.30 14.38 -48.83
N ALA A 803 -51.11 14.57 -49.42
CA ALA A 803 -50.60 13.76 -50.52
C ALA A 803 -49.81 12.55 -50.00
N ALA A 804 -50.16 11.36 -50.51
CA ALA A 804 -49.44 10.14 -50.21
C ALA A 804 -48.10 10.09 -50.97
N ALA A 805 -47.03 9.70 -50.28
CA ALA A 805 -45.72 9.44 -50.87
C ALA A 805 -45.64 7.95 -51.28
N LYS A 806 -46.11 7.64 -52.49
CA LYS A 806 -45.91 6.32 -53.13
C LYS A 806 -44.67 6.33 -54.03
N ALA A 807 -44.04 5.16 -54.17
CA ALA A 807 -42.77 5.01 -54.88
C ALA A 807 -42.91 4.65 -56.38
N ASP A 808 -44.12 4.33 -56.84
CA ASP A 808 -44.37 3.89 -58.22
C ASP A 808 -45.00 5.01 -59.06
N LEU A 809 -44.29 5.42 -60.12
CA LEU A 809 -44.67 6.49 -61.04
C LEU A 809 -45.91 6.11 -61.89
N LEU A 810 -47.09 6.58 -61.49
CA LEU A 810 -48.25 6.72 -62.38
C LEU A 810 -48.30 8.16 -62.94
N PRO A 811 -48.63 8.36 -64.22
CA PRO A 811 -48.44 9.65 -64.91
C PRO A 811 -49.41 10.79 -64.53
N ASP A 812 -50.28 10.62 -63.54
CA ASP A 812 -51.35 11.57 -63.18
C ASP A 812 -51.45 11.94 -61.68
N GLU A 813 -50.52 11.49 -60.82
CA GLU A 813 -50.51 11.89 -59.40
C GLU A 813 -49.97 13.33 -59.19
N PRO A 814 -50.58 14.14 -58.29
CA PRO A 814 -50.21 15.54 -58.10
C PRO A 814 -48.88 15.69 -57.33
N GLN A 815 -47.93 16.41 -57.93
CA GLN A 815 -46.63 16.72 -57.34
C GLN A 815 -46.74 17.91 -56.39
N VAL A 816 -46.27 17.75 -55.14
CA VAL A 816 -46.30 18.84 -54.14
C VAL A 816 -44.95 19.56 -54.06
N TYR A 817 -45.01 20.89 -54.11
CA TYR A 817 -43.90 21.83 -53.95
C TYR A 817 -44.17 22.82 -52.80
N PHE A 818 -43.10 23.27 -52.14
CA PHE A 818 -43.15 24.27 -51.08
C PHE A 818 -42.28 25.45 -51.49
N ASP A 819 -42.74 26.67 -51.25
CA ASP A 819 -42.01 27.89 -51.61
C ASP A 819 -42.32 29.05 -50.67
N ILE A 820 -41.31 29.85 -50.32
CA ILE A 820 -41.41 30.96 -49.36
C ILE A 820 -41.51 32.27 -50.13
N GLN A 821 -42.65 32.96 -50.05
CA GLN A 821 -42.99 34.09 -50.92
C GLN A 821 -42.55 35.46 -50.39
N ALA A 822 -42.48 35.67 -49.06
CA ALA A 822 -42.29 37.02 -48.51
C ALA A 822 -41.52 37.08 -47.17
N THR A 823 -40.75 38.18 -47.06
CA THR A 823 -40.19 38.83 -45.84
C THR A 823 -39.53 37.96 -44.77
N ASP A 824 -38.36 37.43 -45.11
CA ASP A 824 -37.27 37.28 -44.16
C ASP A 824 -36.07 38.09 -44.68
N GLU A 825 -35.54 39.00 -43.86
CA GLU A 825 -34.65 40.08 -44.34
C GLU A 825 -33.35 39.59 -44.98
N GLN A 826 -32.94 38.32 -44.77
CA GLN A 826 -31.61 37.84 -45.15
C GLN A 826 -31.51 36.36 -45.62
N TYR A 827 -32.59 35.68 -46.01
CA TYR A 827 -32.59 34.21 -46.22
C TYR A 827 -32.09 33.45 -44.97
N SER A 828 -32.71 33.76 -43.84
CA SER A 828 -32.50 33.16 -42.51
C SER A 828 -33.30 31.87 -42.32
N PHE A 829 -34.36 31.66 -43.12
CA PHE A 829 -35.14 30.42 -43.18
C PHE A 829 -35.11 29.76 -44.56
N ASP A 830 -35.19 28.42 -44.59
CA ASP A 830 -35.46 27.64 -45.79
C ASP A 830 -36.63 26.65 -45.59
N VAL A 831 -37.07 25.99 -46.67
CA VAL A 831 -38.05 24.90 -46.60
C VAL A 831 -37.56 23.69 -47.39
N VAL A 832 -37.51 22.53 -46.74
CA VAL A 832 -37.09 21.27 -47.35
C VAL A 832 -38.20 20.25 -47.38
N LYS A 833 -38.35 19.57 -48.53
CA LYS A 833 -39.32 18.50 -48.72
C LYS A 833 -38.79 17.21 -48.08
N ARG A 834 -39.50 16.67 -47.09
CA ARG A 834 -39.22 15.35 -46.48
C ARG A 834 -40.40 14.40 -46.71
N SER A 835 -40.15 13.10 -46.54
CA SER A 835 -41.18 12.05 -46.58
C SER A 835 -41.18 11.31 -45.26
N GLN A 836 -42.34 11.18 -44.62
CA GLN A 836 -42.47 10.48 -43.33
C GLN A 836 -43.79 9.71 -43.31
N HIS A 837 -43.76 8.42 -42.94
CA HIS A 837 -44.95 7.54 -42.90
C HIS A 837 -45.81 7.54 -44.18
N GLY A 838 -45.19 7.70 -45.36
CA GLY A 838 -45.92 7.75 -46.62
C GLY A 838 -46.71 9.05 -46.86
N MET A 839 -46.35 10.16 -46.22
CA MET A 839 -46.87 11.51 -46.49
C MET A 839 -45.73 12.45 -46.87
N ILE A 840 -46.01 13.41 -47.78
CA ILE A 840 -45.09 14.51 -48.10
C ILE A 840 -45.20 15.59 -47.02
N LEU A 841 -44.06 16.03 -46.51
CA LEU A 841 -43.92 17.10 -45.53
C LEU A 841 -43.03 18.22 -46.06
N GLY A 842 -43.34 19.46 -45.70
CA GLY A 842 -42.43 20.61 -45.85
C GLY A 842 -41.89 21.00 -44.48
N VAL A 843 -40.59 20.83 -44.26
CA VAL A 843 -39.94 21.22 -43.00
C VAL A 843 -39.30 22.57 -43.20
N ILE A 844 -39.76 23.56 -42.45
CA ILE A 844 -39.19 24.92 -42.42
C ILE A 844 -38.05 24.90 -41.41
N ARG A 845 -36.89 25.45 -41.79
CA ARG A 845 -35.69 25.43 -40.97
C ARG A 845 -35.10 26.82 -40.82
N GLN A 846 -34.55 27.11 -39.66
CA GLN A 846 -33.67 28.26 -39.47
C GLN A 846 -32.26 27.88 -39.96
N VAL A 847 -31.73 28.64 -40.91
CA VAL A 847 -30.39 28.46 -41.52
C VAL A 847 -29.41 29.55 -41.11
N LYS A 848 -29.86 30.63 -40.44
CA LYS A 848 -29.00 31.68 -39.88
C LYS A 848 -29.47 32.11 -38.48
N PRO A 849 -28.55 32.44 -37.56
CA PRO A 849 -28.92 33.01 -36.27
C PRO A 849 -29.54 34.39 -36.46
N ILE A 850 -30.59 34.69 -35.68
CA ILE A 850 -31.28 35.98 -35.70
C ILE A 850 -31.29 36.50 -34.26
N LEU A 851 -30.78 37.73 -34.08
CA LEU A 851 -30.73 38.39 -32.77
C LEU A 851 -32.04 39.14 -32.51
N GLY A 852 -32.73 38.78 -31.43
CA GLY A 852 -33.94 39.44 -30.94
C GLY A 852 -33.68 40.74 -30.18
N PRO A 853 -34.75 41.46 -29.76
CA PRO A 853 -36.14 41.10 -30.00
C PRO A 853 -36.56 41.43 -31.44
N ARG A 854 -37.21 40.49 -32.12
CA ARG A 854 -37.67 40.68 -33.52
C ARG A 854 -39.03 40.01 -33.76
N GLU A 855 -39.80 40.59 -34.67
CA GLU A 855 -41.04 40.03 -35.22
C GLU A 855 -40.88 39.91 -36.73
N LEU A 856 -41.14 38.72 -37.27
CA LEU A 856 -41.03 38.40 -38.70
C LEU A 856 -42.32 37.72 -39.17
N VAL A 857 -42.61 37.78 -40.47
CA VAL A 857 -43.78 37.11 -41.06
C VAL A 857 -43.31 36.29 -42.27
N LEU A 858 -43.41 34.97 -42.15
CA LEU A 858 -43.07 34.03 -43.22
C LEU A 858 -44.35 33.59 -43.93
N GLU A 859 -44.45 33.90 -45.22
CA GLU A 859 -45.51 33.37 -46.08
C GLU A 859 -44.99 32.17 -46.88
N VAL A 860 -45.56 30.99 -46.64
CA VAL A 860 -45.16 29.73 -47.30
C VAL A 860 -46.32 29.16 -48.11
N THR A 861 -46.11 28.99 -49.40
CA THR A 861 -47.08 28.37 -50.31
C THR A 861 -46.83 26.87 -50.43
N VAL A 862 -47.92 26.10 -50.48
CA VAL A 862 -47.94 24.67 -50.73
C VAL A 862 -48.68 24.46 -52.05
N ASN A 863 -47.93 24.18 -53.11
CA ASN A 863 -48.43 24.07 -54.47
C ASN A 863 -48.62 22.60 -54.84
N TYR A 864 -49.84 22.21 -55.19
CA TYR A 864 -50.18 20.90 -55.73
C TYR A 864 -50.25 21.05 -57.25
N VAL A 865 -49.36 20.38 -57.97
CA VAL A 865 -49.17 20.51 -59.43
C VAL A 865 -49.60 19.22 -60.10
N GLN A 866 -50.57 19.29 -61.02
CA GLN A 866 -51.02 18.16 -61.83
C GLN A 866 -50.85 18.51 -63.31
N SER A 867 -50.26 17.58 -64.08
CA SER A 867 -50.00 17.76 -65.52
C SER A 867 -49.25 19.06 -65.89
N GLY A 868 -48.43 19.59 -64.98
CA GLY A 868 -47.65 20.84 -65.16
C GLY A 868 -48.38 22.14 -64.78
N VAL A 869 -49.60 22.09 -64.25
CA VAL A 869 -50.38 23.26 -63.79
C VAL A 869 -50.69 23.14 -62.30
N ILE A 870 -50.68 24.25 -61.56
CA ILE A 870 -51.11 24.29 -60.16
C ILE A 870 -52.61 24.02 -60.11
N SER A 871 -53.01 22.85 -59.58
CA SER A 871 -54.42 22.46 -59.41
C SER A 871 -55.00 22.91 -58.07
N GLN A 872 -54.15 23.07 -57.05
CA GLN A 872 -54.51 23.64 -55.75
C GLN A 872 -53.29 24.34 -55.13
N GLN A 873 -53.54 25.45 -54.44
CA GLN A 873 -52.57 26.12 -53.59
C GLN A 873 -53.14 26.26 -52.16
N ASN A 874 -52.30 26.04 -51.15
CA ASN A 874 -52.58 26.46 -49.77
C ASN A 874 -51.50 27.46 -49.35
N ILE A 875 -51.86 28.46 -48.56
CA ILE A 875 -50.92 29.47 -48.01
C ILE A 875 -50.86 29.29 -46.50
N VAL A 876 -49.65 29.35 -45.94
CA VAL A 876 -49.39 29.31 -44.50
C VAL A 876 -48.62 30.57 -44.13
N ILE A 877 -49.18 31.38 -43.22
CA ILE A 877 -48.60 32.62 -42.73
C ILE A 877 -48.14 32.36 -41.29
N ILE A 878 -46.83 32.50 -41.04
CA ILE A 878 -46.21 32.24 -39.73
C ILE A 878 -45.67 33.55 -39.18
N HIS A 879 -46.25 34.03 -38.09
CA HIS A 879 -45.72 35.16 -37.32
C HIS A 879 -44.66 34.62 -36.35
N VAL A 880 -43.40 34.96 -36.58
CA VAL A 880 -42.25 34.48 -35.79
C VAL A 880 -41.81 35.58 -34.82
N TYR A 881 -41.93 35.31 -33.52
CA TYR A 881 -41.45 36.19 -32.44
C TYR A 881 -40.16 35.64 -31.84
N ILE A 882 -39.10 36.44 -31.90
CA ILE A 882 -37.78 36.09 -31.38
C ILE A 882 -37.59 36.88 -30.08
N SER A 883 -37.44 36.17 -28.95
CA SER A 883 -37.29 36.77 -27.62
C SER A 883 -35.88 37.34 -27.39
N GLU A 884 -35.72 38.15 -26.35
CA GLU A 884 -34.38 38.49 -25.82
C GLU A 884 -33.73 37.27 -25.14
N LEU A 885 -32.44 37.40 -24.79
CA LEU A 885 -31.60 36.39 -24.12
C LEU A 885 -31.75 36.43 -22.59
#